data_AF-A0A5Q4BKC0-F1
#
_entry.id   AF-A0A5Q4BKC0-F1
#
_cell.length_a   1.000
_cell.length_b   1.000
_cell.length_c   1.000
_cell.angle_alpha   90.00
_cell.angle_beta   90.00
_cell.angle_gamma   90.00
#
_symmetry.space_group_name_H-M   'P 1'
#
loop_
_entity.id
_entity.type
_entity.pdbx_description
1 polymer ?
#
loop_
_entity_poly.entity_id
_entity_poly.type
_entity_poly.pdbx_seq_one_letter_code
_entity_poly.pdbx_strand_id
1 'polypeptide(L)'
;METGTEAASTTTPTGAPAPAFNTEPAAVFWLVWAGVWTATVLCGMAFLFVNRHMPFLRIRGLALSFGAVAMLHLYWVSVQIGLSVGQFVPDGAEFWVMGLYLPFGIALFHASNSRFLHVAKAQRRYADKTPPPCSAACLPPSPSSSPSSSPSPSPSPSKPPPSPAAACSRGLRDRRSLAARFRRLDYTTKMLTVVCTGMVVQVLLTVAMYLASRKYHPWFGIPGTEAKGTPTQQKVEMGRGWEWWPSVLWQFVWAWMVAPVILWKSRGIRDTQGWRVQTIACCLASLHATPMWLVALYVPEMAPVNRYFIPPQWICLSILFIEIFAIFIPCWQVVGHKSLQQETLESIAVWEAKSKNRNNNNDDEDDDGGGGHGSDSSFITGSTKVGSRTSSVVWQSLVELEKNTSQADSVYTMSALEYVLEKNPEPLRKFSALRDFSGENIAFLSAVGEWKASIPQGPGAGRQRSPELARDRFNRALRIYTEFVSPYHAEFQINIASQDLKRLQGVFDHAARIMDGGRTERFTDPVVPFEDAMWNPAAAAAAAGQEGSGQEDSGSAYPSADRVQYWGEIPEAFNAAVFDDAEASIKYLVLTNTWPKFVKERRSSLGSEDSGETAETDHSASTSTSTSALSRVA
;
A
#
# COMPACT_ATOMS: atom_id res chain seq x y z
N MET A 1 18.15 88.19 -39.84
CA MET A 1 18.80 87.88 -38.56
C MET A 1 17.71 87.85 -37.51
N GLU A 2 17.35 86.76 -36.84
CA GLU A 2 17.70 85.34 -36.90
C GLU A 2 16.45 84.61 -36.41
N THR A 3 15.95 83.68 -37.22
CA THR A 3 14.91 82.73 -36.84
C THR A 3 15.58 81.60 -36.07
N GLY A 4 15.41 81.58 -34.74
CA GLY A 4 15.91 80.51 -33.88
C GLY A 4 14.98 79.30 -33.95
N THR A 5 15.36 78.31 -34.75
CA THR A 5 14.70 77.01 -34.85
C THR A 5 14.96 76.21 -33.57
N GLU A 6 13.93 76.01 -32.77
CA GLU A 6 13.93 75.13 -31.61
C GLU A 6 14.01 73.67 -32.10
N ALA A 7 15.21 73.09 -32.06
CA ALA A 7 15.44 71.70 -32.41
C ALA A 7 14.81 70.80 -31.35
N ALA A 8 13.64 70.25 -31.66
CA ALA A 8 13.02 69.18 -30.92
C ALA A 8 14.00 68.00 -30.81
N SER A 9 14.51 67.77 -29.60
CA SER A 9 15.28 66.59 -29.26
C SER A 9 14.38 65.36 -29.41
N THR A 10 14.52 64.70 -30.55
CA THR A 10 13.87 63.42 -30.82
C THR A 10 14.44 62.42 -29.81
N THR A 11 13.68 62.15 -28.75
CA THR A 11 14.01 61.11 -27.78
C THR A 11 13.80 59.78 -28.49
N THR A 12 14.89 59.20 -28.97
CA THR A 12 14.94 57.82 -29.44
C THR A 12 14.39 56.93 -28.33
N PRO A 13 13.43 56.02 -28.59
CA PRO A 13 12.99 55.08 -27.58
C PRO A 13 14.16 54.14 -27.29
N THR A 14 14.84 54.36 -26.16
CA THR A 14 15.84 53.43 -25.64
C THR A 14 15.18 52.07 -25.51
N GLY A 15 15.61 51.10 -26.34
CA GLY A 15 15.13 49.74 -26.27
C GLY A 15 15.26 49.20 -24.86
N ALA A 16 14.31 48.35 -24.44
CA ALA A 16 14.34 47.72 -23.12
C ALA A 16 15.72 47.08 -22.88
N PRO A 17 16.30 47.24 -21.67
CA PRO A 17 17.61 46.67 -21.37
C PRO A 17 17.62 45.16 -21.60
N ALA A 18 18.75 44.64 -22.09
CA ALA A 18 18.91 43.22 -22.33
C ALA A 18 18.67 42.43 -21.03
N PRO A 19 18.08 41.21 -21.12
CA PRO A 19 17.83 40.39 -19.95
C PRO A 19 19.14 40.06 -19.24
N ALA A 20 19.15 40.25 -17.92
CA ALA A 20 20.30 40.02 -17.06
C ALA A 20 19.95 39.02 -15.95
N PHE A 21 20.96 38.29 -15.49
CA PHE A 21 20.82 37.42 -14.32
C PHE A 21 20.64 38.27 -13.07
N ASN A 22 19.64 37.92 -12.26
CA ASN A 22 19.47 38.54 -10.95
C ASN A 22 20.43 37.89 -9.96
N THR A 23 21.40 38.69 -9.49
CA THR A 23 22.43 38.30 -8.51
C THR A 23 22.16 38.85 -7.12
N GLU A 24 20.94 39.37 -6.84
CA GLU A 24 20.56 39.75 -5.48
C GLU A 24 20.72 38.57 -4.52
N PRO A 25 21.10 38.80 -3.23
CA PRO A 25 21.37 37.73 -2.28
C PRO A 25 20.25 36.69 -2.16
N ALA A 26 18.99 37.11 -2.27
CA ALA A 26 17.85 36.23 -2.24
C ALA A 26 17.77 35.30 -3.46
N ALA A 27 18.04 35.81 -4.67
CA ALA A 27 18.06 35.01 -5.88
C ALA A 27 19.19 33.96 -5.84
N VAL A 28 20.37 34.35 -5.34
CA VAL A 28 21.49 33.42 -5.14
C VAL A 28 21.14 32.34 -4.11
N PHE A 29 20.51 32.72 -2.99
CA PHE A 29 20.06 31.77 -1.98
C PHE A 29 19.12 30.71 -2.56
N TRP A 30 18.07 31.11 -3.27
CA TRP A 30 17.10 30.17 -3.85
C TRP A 30 17.72 29.25 -4.90
N LEU A 31 18.68 29.76 -5.68
CA LEU A 31 19.41 28.96 -6.66
C LEU A 31 20.29 27.88 -5.99
N VAL A 32 21.03 28.25 -4.95
CA VAL A 32 21.85 27.30 -4.17
C VAL A 32 20.97 26.29 -3.45
N TRP A 33 19.88 26.77 -2.83
CA TRP A 33 18.90 25.93 -2.16
C TRP A 33 18.28 24.92 -3.12
N ALA A 34 17.97 25.34 -4.36
CA ALA A 34 17.49 24.43 -5.38
C ALA A 34 18.48 23.28 -5.64
N GLY A 35 19.76 23.59 -5.86
CA GLY A 35 20.79 22.58 -6.09
C GLY A 35 20.97 21.61 -4.91
N VAL A 36 21.07 22.13 -3.69
CA VAL A 36 21.24 21.32 -2.47
C VAL A 36 20.03 20.40 -2.26
N TRP A 37 18.82 20.93 -2.41
CA TRP A 37 17.60 20.17 -2.21
C TRP A 37 17.39 19.12 -3.30
N THR A 38 17.64 19.44 -4.57
CA THR A 38 17.62 18.46 -5.67
C THR A 38 18.58 17.31 -5.43
N ALA A 39 19.82 17.59 -5.03
CA ALA A 39 20.79 16.53 -4.69
C ALA A 39 20.28 15.65 -3.54
N THR A 40 19.68 16.27 -2.52
CA THR A 40 19.13 15.58 -1.34
C THR A 40 17.97 14.64 -1.71
N VAL A 41 17.03 15.11 -2.54
CA VAL A 41 15.90 14.31 -3.03
C VAL A 41 16.38 13.16 -3.92
N LEU A 42 17.32 13.42 -4.85
CA LEU A 42 17.89 12.40 -5.72
C LEU A 42 18.63 11.31 -4.93
N CYS A 43 19.42 11.69 -3.92
CA CYS A 43 20.07 10.73 -3.02
C CYS A 43 19.05 9.84 -2.29
N GLY A 44 17.96 10.43 -1.78
CA GLY A 44 16.88 9.67 -1.14
C GLY A 44 16.17 8.72 -2.11
N MET A 45 15.86 9.19 -3.33
CA MET A 45 15.26 8.35 -4.38
C MET A 45 16.20 7.20 -4.80
N ALA A 46 17.50 7.48 -4.97
CA ALA A 46 18.50 6.47 -5.29
C ALA A 46 18.61 5.42 -4.18
N PHE A 47 18.63 5.84 -2.91
CA PHE A 47 18.63 4.93 -1.77
C PHE A 47 17.40 4.02 -1.76
N LEU A 48 16.20 4.55 -1.98
CA LEU A 48 14.98 3.75 -2.07
C LEU A 48 14.99 2.81 -3.27
N PHE A 49 15.56 3.24 -4.39
CA PHE A 49 15.70 2.42 -5.59
C PHE A 49 16.63 1.23 -5.37
N VAL A 50 17.78 1.43 -4.72
CA VAL A 50 18.71 0.33 -4.38
C VAL A 50 18.04 -0.69 -3.46
N ASN A 51 17.18 -0.23 -2.55
CA ASN A 51 16.45 -1.11 -1.61
C ASN A 51 15.08 -1.57 -2.13
N ARG A 52 14.74 -1.33 -3.40
CA ARG A 52 13.41 -1.58 -4.00
C ARG A 52 12.91 -3.02 -3.88
N HIS A 53 13.79 -3.98 -3.64
CA HIS A 53 13.45 -5.40 -3.51
C HIS A 53 12.73 -5.71 -2.19
N MET A 54 12.73 -4.80 -1.22
CA MET A 54 12.01 -4.97 0.04
C MET A 54 10.48 -5.00 -0.18
N PRO A 55 9.75 -5.98 0.41
CA PRO A 55 8.31 -6.15 0.19
C PRO A 55 7.47 -4.88 0.43
N PHE A 56 7.77 -4.11 1.49
CA PHE A 56 6.99 -2.91 1.78
C PHE A 56 7.25 -1.75 0.80
N LEU A 57 8.44 -1.66 0.20
CA LEU A 57 8.73 -0.68 -0.86
C LEU A 57 8.11 -1.09 -2.19
N ARG A 58 8.11 -2.40 -2.46
CA ARG A 58 7.39 -2.99 -3.58
C ARG A 58 5.91 -2.61 -3.53
N ILE A 59 5.22 -2.85 -2.41
CA ILE A 59 3.77 -2.58 -2.28
C ILE A 59 3.42 -1.10 -2.51
N ARG A 60 4.32 -0.18 -2.17
CA ARG A 60 4.18 1.27 -2.46
C ARG A 60 4.25 1.59 -3.96
N GLY A 61 4.87 0.73 -4.76
CA GLY A 61 5.25 0.89 -6.17
C GLY A 61 5.93 2.23 -6.46
N LEU A 62 7.24 2.21 -6.24
CA LEU A 62 8.12 3.37 -6.31
C LEU A 62 8.04 4.15 -7.62
N ALA A 63 7.77 3.51 -8.77
CA ALA A 63 7.68 4.19 -10.06
C ALA A 63 6.64 5.32 -10.06
N LEU A 64 5.44 5.08 -9.53
CA LEU A 64 4.38 6.08 -9.46
C LEU A 64 4.73 7.18 -8.46
N SER A 65 5.31 6.81 -7.30
CA SER A 65 5.75 7.77 -6.29
C SER A 65 6.90 8.65 -6.80
N PHE A 66 7.86 8.08 -7.51
CA PHE A 66 8.99 8.80 -8.11
C PHE A 66 8.53 9.70 -9.25
N GLY A 67 7.59 9.25 -10.09
CA GLY A 67 6.96 10.10 -11.10
C GLY A 67 6.25 11.30 -10.48
N ALA A 68 5.51 11.08 -9.40
CA ALA A 68 4.85 12.16 -8.66
C ALA A 68 5.86 13.16 -8.06
N VAL A 69 6.86 12.66 -7.34
CA VAL A 69 7.92 13.49 -6.74
C VAL A 69 8.69 14.24 -7.81
N ALA A 70 9.07 13.59 -8.92
CA ALA A 70 9.80 14.25 -10.01
C ALA A 70 8.99 15.39 -10.64
N MET A 71 7.69 15.21 -10.90
CA MET A 71 6.84 16.27 -11.45
C MET A 71 6.69 17.45 -10.48
N LEU A 72 6.45 17.17 -9.20
CA LEU A 72 6.38 18.22 -8.17
C LEU A 72 7.72 18.94 -8.01
N HIS A 73 8.83 18.20 -8.06
CA HIS A 73 10.17 18.73 -7.94
C HIS A 73 10.57 19.61 -9.13
N LEU A 74 10.18 19.23 -10.36
CA LEU A 74 10.39 20.07 -11.55
C LEU A 74 9.63 21.39 -11.45
N TYR A 75 8.38 21.37 -10.97
CA TYR A 75 7.67 22.60 -10.65
C TYR A 75 8.41 23.40 -9.56
N TRP A 76 8.81 22.74 -8.47
CA TRP A 76 9.50 23.39 -7.36
C TRP A 76 10.79 24.09 -7.79
N VAL A 77 11.65 23.40 -8.55
CA VAL A 77 12.91 23.95 -9.10
C VAL A 77 12.61 25.13 -10.01
N SER A 78 11.59 25.05 -10.88
CA SER A 78 11.24 26.14 -11.79
C SER A 78 10.90 27.45 -11.06
N VAL A 79 10.25 27.34 -9.89
CA VAL A 79 9.94 28.50 -9.04
C VAL A 79 11.20 29.02 -8.34
N GLN A 80 12.08 28.14 -7.86
CA GLN A 80 13.31 28.55 -7.18
C GLN A 80 14.23 29.37 -8.08
N ILE A 81 14.40 28.94 -9.34
CA ILE A 81 15.25 29.65 -10.30
C ILE A 81 14.57 30.91 -10.86
N GLY A 82 13.24 31.04 -10.68
CA GLY A 82 12.45 32.14 -11.24
C GLY A 82 12.94 33.52 -10.81
N LEU A 83 13.45 33.67 -9.59
CA LEU A 83 14.05 34.93 -9.13
C LEU A 83 15.36 35.27 -9.85
N SER A 84 16.17 34.27 -10.21
CA SER A 84 17.47 34.44 -10.87
C SER A 84 17.33 34.64 -12.38
N VAL A 85 16.44 33.89 -13.04
CA VAL A 85 16.33 33.83 -14.51
C VAL A 85 15.03 34.42 -15.07
N GLY A 86 14.15 34.99 -14.24
CA GLY A 86 12.82 35.44 -14.65
C GLY A 86 12.76 36.40 -15.85
N GLN A 87 13.83 37.17 -16.11
CA GLN A 87 13.93 38.03 -17.30
C GLN A 87 14.14 37.25 -18.60
N PHE A 88 14.71 36.04 -18.54
CA PHE A 88 14.89 35.14 -19.69
C PHE A 88 13.67 34.25 -19.95
N VAL A 89 12.74 34.17 -18.99
CA VAL A 89 11.55 33.31 -19.08
C VAL A 89 10.53 33.95 -20.02
N PRO A 90 10.08 33.23 -21.08
CA PRO A 90 9.06 33.72 -22.01
C PRO A 90 7.75 34.07 -21.29
N ASP A 91 7.04 35.06 -21.83
CA ASP A 91 5.75 35.47 -21.31
C ASP A 91 4.73 34.33 -21.38
N GLY A 92 3.98 34.13 -20.30
CA GLY A 92 3.04 33.02 -20.17
C GLY A 92 3.66 31.64 -19.88
N ALA A 93 4.99 31.49 -19.83
CA ALA A 93 5.60 30.20 -19.46
C ALA A 93 5.18 29.72 -18.05
N GLU A 94 5.01 30.66 -17.11
CA GLU A 94 4.48 30.39 -15.76
C GLU A 94 3.12 29.70 -15.81
N PHE A 95 2.23 30.14 -16.70
CA PHE A 95 0.90 29.56 -16.88
C PHE A 95 0.97 28.08 -17.30
N TRP A 96 1.89 27.72 -18.20
CA TRP A 96 2.08 26.33 -18.63
C TRP A 96 2.72 25.47 -17.55
N VAL A 97 3.78 25.95 -16.91
CA VAL A 97 4.49 25.22 -15.85
C VAL A 97 3.54 24.92 -14.70
N MET A 98 2.79 25.92 -14.23
CA MET A 98 1.83 25.75 -13.14
C MET A 98 0.56 25.01 -13.59
N GLY A 99 0.11 25.20 -14.82
CA GLY A 99 -1.07 24.54 -15.39
C GLY A 99 -0.87 23.07 -15.76
N LEU A 100 0.38 22.57 -15.78
CA LEU A 100 0.73 21.19 -16.12
C LEU A 100 1.48 20.46 -15.00
N TYR A 101 2.67 20.93 -14.60
CA TYR A 101 3.54 20.16 -13.69
C TYR A 101 2.90 19.98 -12.32
N LEU A 102 2.31 21.04 -11.78
CA LEU A 102 1.66 21.00 -10.47
C LEU A 102 0.44 20.06 -10.43
N PRO A 103 -0.59 20.20 -11.30
CA PRO A 103 -1.72 19.29 -11.28
C PRO A 103 -1.34 17.85 -11.62
N PHE A 104 -0.36 17.63 -12.48
CA PHE A 104 0.14 16.28 -12.79
C PHE A 104 0.84 15.65 -11.59
N GLY A 105 1.72 16.39 -10.93
CA GLY A 105 2.40 15.95 -9.71
C GLY A 105 1.41 15.60 -8.60
N ILE A 106 0.41 16.45 -8.36
CA ILE A 106 -0.64 16.21 -7.38
C ILE A 106 -1.49 14.99 -7.75
N ALA A 107 -1.89 14.84 -9.02
CA ALA A 107 -2.69 13.71 -9.47
C ALA A 107 -1.94 12.37 -9.32
N LEU A 108 -0.67 12.31 -9.73
CA LEU A 108 0.18 11.12 -9.54
C LEU A 108 0.42 10.83 -8.06
N PHE A 109 0.58 11.86 -7.23
CA PHE A 109 0.74 11.71 -5.79
C PHE A 109 -0.51 11.12 -5.12
N HIS A 110 -1.71 11.60 -5.48
CA HIS A 110 -2.96 11.01 -5.01
C HIS A 110 -3.18 9.59 -5.52
N ALA A 111 -2.79 9.29 -6.76
CA ALA A 111 -2.82 7.94 -7.30
C ALA A 111 -1.94 7.00 -6.44
N SER A 112 -0.70 7.42 -6.15
CA SER A 112 0.23 6.71 -5.26
C SER A 112 -0.39 6.46 -3.87
N ASN A 113 -1.00 7.48 -3.25
CA ASN A 113 -1.61 7.33 -1.93
C ASN A 113 -2.93 6.55 -1.95
N SER A 114 -3.65 6.48 -3.06
CA SER A 114 -4.89 5.70 -3.15
C SER A 114 -4.63 4.19 -3.08
N ARG A 115 -3.45 3.75 -3.55
CA ARG A 115 -3.00 2.35 -3.43
C ARG A 115 -2.90 1.90 -1.99
N PHE A 116 -2.47 2.76 -1.06
CA PHE A 116 -2.45 2.46 0.37
C PHE A 116 -3.82 1.97 0.87
N LEU A 117 -4.88 2.73 0.56
CA LEU A 117 -6.22 2.42 1.01
C LEU A 117 -6.77 1.16 0.34
N HIS A 118 -6.41 0.92 -0.92
CA HIS A 118 -6.75 -0.32 -1.63
C HIS A 118 -6.11 -1.54 -0.96
N VAL A 119 -4.79 -1.49 -0.76
CA VAL A 119 -4.03 -2.57 -0.12
C VAL A 119 -4.54 -2.83 1.28
N ALA A 120 -4.73 -1.79 2.11
CA ALA A 120 -5.24 -1.94 3.46
C ALA A 120 -6.64 -2.60 3.49
N LYS A 121 -7.52 -2.25 2.54
CA LYS A 121 -8.86 -2.83 2.44
C LYS A 121 -8.81 -4.29 1.99
N ALA A 122 -7.94 -4.62 1.03
CA ALA A 122 -7.82 -5.97 0.51
C ALA A 122 -7.14 -6.90 1.54
N GLN A 123 -6.07 -6.44 2.20
CA GLN A 123 -5.40 -7.15 3.28
C GLN A 123 -6.31 -7.44 4.49
N ARG A 124 -7.24 -6.52 4.81
CA ARG A 124 -8.25 -6.75 5.86
C ARG A 124 -9.07 -8.02 5.67
N ARG A 125 -9.24 -8.51 4.43
CA ARG A 125 -9.95 -9.78 4.15
C ARG A 125 -9.26 -10.98 4.81
N TYR A 126 -7.94 -10.97 4.94
CA TYR A 126 -7.19 -12.04 5.63
C TYR A 126 -7.41 -12.02 7.15
N ALA A 127 -7.76 -10.88 7.74
CA ALA A 127 -8.13 -10.78 9.15
C ALA A 127 -9.57 -11.27 9.41
N ASP A 128 -10.48 -10.99 8.48
CA ASP A 128 -11.92 -11.27 8.62
C ASP A 128 -12.29 -12.73 8.25
N LYS A 129 -11.45 -13.47 7.50
CA LYS A 129 -11.65 -14.92 7.22
C LYS A 129 -11.60 -15.74 8.52
N THR A 130 -12.75 -15.95 9.16
CA THR A 130 -12.90 -16.99 10.18
C THR A 130 -12.60 -18.33 9.51
N PRO A 131 -11.76 -19.23 10.09
CA PRO A 131 -11.64 -20.58 9.55
C PRO A 131 -13.04 -21.20 9.48
N PRO A 132 -13.38 -21.94 8.41
CA PRO A 132 -14.65 -22.67 8.37
C PRO A 132 -14.72 -23.58 9.61
N PRO A 133 -15.87 -23.70 10.28
CA PRO A 133 -16.01 -24.60 11.41
C PRO A 133 -15.62 -26.02 10.99
N CYS A 134 -14.72 -26.65 11.75
CA CYS A 134 -14.30 -28.03 11.55
C CYS A 134 -15.51 -28.95 11.37
N SER A 135 -15.56 -29.63 10.21
CA SER A 135 -16.26 -30.90 9.96
C SER A 135 -17.49 -31.21 10.85
N ALA A 136 -18.66 -30.69 10.47
CA ALA A 136 -19.96 -31.26 10.89
C ALA A 136 -20.52 -32.26 9.86
N ALA A 137 -19.66 -32.86 9.03
CA ALA A 137 -20.04 -33.88 8.07
C ALA A 137 -19.51 -35.24 8.56
N CYS A 138 -20.20 -35.84 9.55
CA CYS A 138 -20.30 -37.28 9.79
C CYS A 138 -21.15 -37.54 11.05
N LEU A 139 -22.47 -37.33 10.96
CA LEU A 139 -23.43 -38.02 11.81
C LEU A 139 -24.40 -38.79 10.90
N PRO A 140 -24.69 -40.07 11.20
CA PRO A 140 -25.54 -40.90 10.35
C PRO A 140 -27.02 -40.47 10.44
N PRO A 141 -27.81 -40.68 9.38
CA PRO A 141 -29.21 -40.29 9.37
C PRO A 141 -30.05 -41.23 10.26
N SER A 142 -30.88 -40.66 11.13
CA SER A 142 -31.92 -41.38 11.86
C SER A 142 -33.15 -41.62 10.96
N PRO A 143 -33.85 -42.77 11.06
CA PRO A 143 -34.93 -43.08 10.13
C PRO A 143 -36.29 -42.51 10.57
N SER A 144 -37.00 -41.95 9.58
CA SER A 144 -38.45 -41.91 9.35
C SER A 144 -39.44 -41.80 10.54
N SER A 145 -40.30 -40.78 10.47
CA SER A 145 -41.75 -40.95 10.74
C SER A 145 -42.58 -40.06 9.81
N SER A 146 -43.63 -40.65 9.26
CA SER A 146 -44.54 -40.14 8.22
C SER A 146 -45.80 -39.49 8.85
N PRO A 147 -46.87 -39.19 8.09
CA PRO A 147 -47.23 -37.87 7.59
C PRO A 147 -48.51 -37.31 8.23
N SER A 148 -48.78 -36.00 8.11
CA SER A 148 -50.14 -35.49 8.27
C SER A 148 -50.47 -34.41 7.26
N SER A 149 -51.63 -34.63 6.66
CA SER A 149 -52.32 -33.95 5.57
C SER A 149 -53.01 -32.66 6.00
N SER A 150 -53.02 -31.63 5.15
CA SER A 150 -54.21 -30.84 4.76
C SER A 150 -53.84 -29.64 3.85
N PRO A 151 -54.79 -29.11 3.04
CA PRO A 151 -54.52 -28.65 1.68
C PRO A 151 -54.32 -27.14 1.51
N SER A 152 -53.65 -26.79 0.42
CA SER A 152 -53.41 -25.43 -0.08
C SER A 152 -54.69 -24.75 -0.62
N PRO A 153 -54.75 -23.41 -0.65
CA PRO A 153 -55.45 -22.68 -1.70
C PRO A 153 -54.46 -22.17 -2.77
N SER A 154 -54.86 -22.35 -4.02
CA SER A 154 -54.19 -21.99 -5.27
C SER A 154 -53.88 -20.49 -5.43
N PRO A 155 -52.71 -20.11 -5.99
CA PRO A 155 -52.49 -18.79 -6.56
C PRO A 155 -52.83 -18.74 -8.07
N SER A 156 -53.26 -17.56 -8.49
CA SER A 156 -53.59 -17.09 -9.84
C SER A 156 -52.45 -17.26 -10.88
N PRO A 157 -52.75 -17.22 -12.19
CA PRO A 157 -51.80 -17.61 -13.24
C PRO A 157 -50.65 -16.62 -13.36
N SER A 158 -49.42 -17.15 -13.29
CA SER A 158 -48.17 -16.43 -13.52
C SER A 158 -48.01 -16.08 -15.01
N LYS A 159 -47.55 -14.85 -15.24
CA LYS A 159 -47.13 -14.32 -16.53
C LYS A 159 -46.01 -15.20 -17.10
N PRO A 160 -46.00 -15.54 -18.41
CA PRO A 160 -44.96 -16.39 -18.97
C PRO A 160 -43.58 -15.70 -18.87
N PRO A 161 -42.50 -16.46 -18.61
CA PRO A 161 -41.16 -15.91 -18.54
C PRO A 161 -40.75 -15.34 -19.91
N PRO A 162 -39.96 -14.25 -19.95
CA PRO A 162 -39.49 -13.69 -21.20
C PRO A 162 -38.60 -14.69 -21.94
N SER A 163 -38.82 -14.79 -23.26
CA SER A 163 -38.03 -15.65 -24.17
C SER A 163 -36.51 -15.43 -23.99
N PRO A 164 -35.70 -16.50 -24.00
CA PRO A 164 -34.24 -16.43 -23.84
C PRO A 164 -33.54 -15.55 -24.88
N ALA A 165 -34.18 -15.28 -26.03
CA ALA A 165 -33.67 -14.38 -27.06
C ALA A 165 -33.62 -12.91 -26.62
N ALA A 166 -34.57 -12.46 -25.78
CA ALA A 166 -34.60 -11.08 -25.29
C ALA A 166 -33.53 -10.82 -24.22
N ALA A 167 -33.23 -11.81 -23.37
CA ALA A 167 -32.16 -11.75 -22.37
C ALA A 167 -30.76 -11.71 -23.01
N CYS A 168 -30.55 -12.49 -24.07
CA CYS A 168 -29.28 -12.52 -24.82
C CYS A 168 -29.00 -11.17 -25.52
N SER A 169 -30.04 -10.53 -26.09
CA SER A 169 -29.90 -9.23 -26.76
C SER A 169 -29.63 -8.05 -25.81
N ARG A 170 -30.14 -8.08 -24.57
CA ARG A 170 -29.81 -7.10 -23.52
C ARG A 170 -28.38 -7.28 -22.99
N GLY A 171 -27.93 -8.52 -22.78
CA GLY A 171 -26.55 -8.82 -22.35
C GLY A 171 -25.48 -8.39 -23.37
N LEU A 172 -25.78 -8.48 -24.67
CA LEU A 172 -24.88 -8.03 -25.74
C LEU A 172 -24.79 -6.51 -25.88
N ARG A 173 -25.88 -5.77 -25.57
CA ARG A 173 -25.90 -4.31 -25.67
C ARG A 173 -25.19 -3.65 -24.47
N ASP A 174 -25.24 -4.27 -23.28
CA ASP A 174 -24.53 -3.80 -22.07
C ASP A 174 -23.01 -4.06 -22.12
N ARG A 175 -22.56 -5.06 -22.91
CA ARG A 175 -21.13 -5.34 -23.12
C ARG A 175 -20.36 -4.24 -23.87
N ARG A 176 -21.04 -3.38 -24.64
CA ARG A 176 -20.41 -2.30 -25.42
C ARG A 176 -20.29 -0.95 -24.69
N SER A 177 -20.91 -0.81 -23.52
CA SER A 177 -20.84 0.45 -22.77
C SER A 177 -19.44 0.66 -22.18
N LEU A 178 -18.84 1.83 -22.43
CA LEU A 178 -17.57 2.24 -21.80
C LEU A 178 -17.65 2.15 -20.26
N ALA A 179 -18.81 2.44 -19.68
CA ALA A 179 -19.04 2.30 -18.24
C ALA A 179 -19.03 0.84 -17.76
N ALA A 180 -19.45 -0.12 -18.59
CA ALA A 180 -19.36 -1.54 -18.27
C ALA A 180 -17.93 -2.07 -18.42
N ARG A 181 -17.17 -1.60 -19.43
CA ARG A 181 -15.73 -1.91 -19.58
C ARG A 181 -14.92 -1.32 -18.41
N PHE A 182 -15.15 -0.05 -18.06
CA PHE A 182 -14.46 0.60 -16.94
C PHE A 182 -14.74 -0.08 -15.60
N ARG A 183 -15.97 -0.55 -15.34
CA ARG A 183 -16.30 -1.29 -14.11
C ARG A 183 -15.56 -2.63 -13.98
N ARG A 184 -15.16 -3.24 -15.11
CA ARG A 184 -14.48 -4.55 -15.17
C ARG A 184 -12.96 -4.50 -15.03
N LEU A 185 -12.33 -3.33 -15.18
CA LEU A 185 -10.89 -3.19 -15.04
C LEU A 185 -10.40 -3.58 -13.62
N ASP A 186 -9.10 -3.83 -13.47
CA ASP A 186 -8.48 -3.93 -12.15
C ASP A 186 -8.35 -2.56 -11.48
N TYR A 187 -8.18 -2.53 -10.15
CA TYR A 187 -8.11 -1.28 -9.41
C TYR A 187 -7.00 -0.35 -9.93
N THR A 188 -5.81 -0.90 -10.16
CA THR A 188 -4.65 -0.17 -10.68
C THR A 188 -4.95 0.43 -12.05
N THR A 189 -5.55 -0.35 -12.95
CA THR A 189 -5.91 0.11 -14.30
C THR A 189 -7.04 1.14 -14.27
N LYS A 190 -8.05 1.00 -13.40
CA LYS A 190 -9.08 2.02 -13.18
C LYS A 190 -8.48 3.33 -12.70
N MET A 191 -7.64 3.26 -11.68
CA MET A 191 -6.96 4.42 -11.11
C MET A 191 -6.13 5.13 -12.18
N LEU A 192 -5.28 4.39 -12.91
CA LEU A 192 -4.46 4.95 -13.97
C LEU A 192 -5.33 5.56 -15.09
N THR A 193 -6.39 4.87 -15.50
CA THR A 193 -7.33 5.39 -16.52
C THR A 193 -7.97 6.70 -16.07
N VAL A 194 -8.41 6.81 -14.81
CA VAL A 194 -8.98 8.04 -14.25
C VAL A 194 -7.95 9.17 -14.21
N VAL A 195 -6.73 8.87 -13.75
CA VAL A 195 -5.64 9.85 -13.66
C VAL A 195 -5.26 10.34 -15.06
N CYS A 196 -5.01 9.44 -16.02
CA CYS A 196 -4.68 9.80 -17.40
C CYS A 196 -5.81 10.59 -18.07
N THR A 197 -7.08 10.20 -17.87
CA THR A 197 -8.22 10.96 -18.40
C THR A 197 -8.28 12.35 -17.79
N GLY A 198 -8.08 12.47 -16.48
CA GLY A 198 -7.99 13.76 -15.79
C GLY A 198 -6.84 14.62 -16.29
N MET A 199 -5.67 14.04 -16.55
CA MET A 199 -4.52 14.75 -17.13
C MET A 199 -4.81 15.26 -18.55
N VAL A 200 -5.48 14.47 -19.38
CA VAL A 200 -5.91 14.91 -20.73
C VAL A 200 -6.90 16.06 -20.62
N VAL A 201 -7.91 15.95 -19.75
CA VAL A 201 -8.87 17.04 -19.49
C VAL A 201 -8.14 18.29 -18.99
N GLN A 202 -7.15 18.14 -18.10
CA GLN A 202 -6.33 19.25 -17.62
C GLN A 202 -5.57 19.93 -18.76
N VAL A 203 -4.93 19.17 -19.67
CA VAL A 203 -4.24 19.74 -20.83
C VAL A 203 -5.21 20.51 -21.71
N LEU A 204 -6.35 19.91 -22.04
CA LEU A 204 -7.37 20.55 -22.88
C LEU A 204 -7.89 21.84 -22.23
N LEU A 205 -8.10 21.83 -20.92
CA LEU A 205 -8.54 22.99 -20.17
C LEU A 205 -7.46 24.08 -20.13
N THR A 206 -6.20 23.74 -19.84
CA THR A 206 -5.07 24.68 -19.87
C THR A 206 -4.92 25.31 -21.27
N VAL A 207 -4.99 24.51 -22.33
CA VAL A 207 -4.94 25.00 -23.73
C VAL A 207 -6.13 25.92 -24.02
N ALA A 208 -7.34 25.52 -23.66
CA ALA A 208 -8.54 26.32 -23.89
C ALA A 208 -8.47 27.67 -23.17
N MET A 209 -7.98 27.70 -21.92
CA MET A 209 -7.83 28.93 -21.14
C MET A 209 -6.72 29.83 -21.69
N TYR A 210 -5.60 29.25 -22.14
CA TYR A 210 -4.54 30.00 -22.81
C TYR A 210 -5.06 30.69 -24.07
N LEU A 211 -5.78 29.94 -24.92
CA LEU A 211 -6.36 30.45 -26.16
C LEU A 211 -7.48 31.48 -25.91
N ALA A 212 -8.30 31.29 -24.87
CA ALA A 212 -9.41 32.19 -24.56
C ALA A 212 -8.93 33.54 -24.00
N SER A 213 -7.78 33.59 -23.32
CA SER A 213 -7.30 34.80 -22.66
C SER A 213 -6.50 35.70 -23.61
N ARG A 214 -6.98 36.93 -23.80
CA ARG A 214 -6.24 37.99 -24.51
C ARG A 214 -4.95 38.44 -23.80
N LYS A 215 -4.63 37.93 -22.60
CA LYS A 215 -3.35 38.20 -21.94
C LYS A 215 -2.16 37.60 -22.67
N TYR A 216 -2.36 36.45 -23.31
CA TYR A 216 -1.29 35.71 -23.97
C TYR A 216 -1.23 35.96 -25.48
N HIS A 217 -2.20 36.71 -26.02
CA HIS A 217 -2.40 36.88 -27.46
C HIS A 217 -2.74 38.33 -27.79
N PRO A 218 -1.98 39.01 -28.68
CA PRO A 218 -2.23 40.43 -28.98
C PRO A 218 -3.51 40.69 -29.79
N TRP A 219 -3.96 39.73 -30.60
CA TRP A 219 -5.08 39.91 -31.56
C TRP A 219 -6.28 39.00 -31.33
N PHE A 220 -6.16 37.96 -30.50
CA PHE A 220 -7.14 36.89 -30.35
C PHE A 220 -7.49 36.65 -28.87
N GLY A 221 -8.72 36.20 -28.59
CA GLY A 221 -9.22 35.94 -27.23
C GLY A 221 -10.42 36.82 -26.83
N ILE A 222 -10.90 36.64 -25.61
CA ILE A 222 -12.09 37.30 -25.07
C ILE A 222 -11.79 38.79 -24.78
N PRO A 223 -12.56 39.75 -25.33
CA PRO A 223 -12.39 41.16 -25.03
C PRO A 223 -12.59 41.46 -23.54
N GLY A 224 -11.73 42.31 -22.96
CA GLY A 224 -11.78 42.67 -21.54
C GLY A 224 -10.82 41.88 -20.64
N THR A 225 -10.11 40.88 -21.16
CA THR A 225 -9.07 40.14 -20.41
C THR A 225 -7.65 40.63 -20.74
N GLU A 226 -7.49 41.80 -21.35
CA GLU A 226 -6.18 42.30 -21.81
C GLU A 226 -5.32 42.81 -20.65
N ALA A 227 -4.02 42.51 -20.68
CA ALA A 227 -3.05 43.10 -19.76
C ALA A 227 -2.63 44.50 -20.26
N LYS A 228 -2.89 45.54 -19.47
CA LYS A 228 -2.56 46.94 -19.79
C LYS A 228 -1.40 47.43 -18.93
N GLY A 229 -0.57 48.34 -19.45
CA GLY A 229 0.51 48.97 -18.70
C GLY A 229 1.89 48.75 -19.31
N THR A 230 2.94 48.94 -18.51
CA THR A 230 4.33 48.66 -18.92
C THR A 230 4.55 47.15 -19.11
N PRO A 231 5.59 46.72 -19.87
CA PRO A 231 5.88 45.29 -20.04
C PRO A 231 6.04 44.53 -18.70
N THR A 232 6.60 45.19 -17.69
CA THR A 232 6.74 44.64 -16.33
C THR A 232 5.40 44.49 -15.62
N GLN A 233 4.49 45.47 -15.76
CA GLN A 233 3.14 45.39 -15.20
C GLN A 233 2.31 44.32 -15.91
N GLN A 234 2.42 44.23 -17.23
CA GLN A 234 1.76 43.18 -18.02
C GLN A 234 2.18 41.79 -17.57
N LYS A 235 3.49 41.58 -17.31
CA LYS A 235 4.01 40.30 -16.81
C LYS A 235 3.44 39.93 -15.43
N VAL A 236 3.26 40.90 -14.54
CA VAL A 236 2.61 40.68 -13.24
C VAL A 236 1.11 40.36 -13.40
N GLU A 237 0.42 41.06 -14.31
CA GLU A 237 -0.99 40.81 -14.63
C GLU A 237 -1.23 39.45 -15.31
N MET A 238 -0.24 38.85 -15.95
CA MET A 238 -0.34 37.50 -16.51
C MET A 238 -0.36 36.40 -15.43
N GLY A 239 0.18 36.68 -14.23
CA GLY A 239 0.20 35.76 -13.10
C GLY A 239 -1.08 35.76 -12.24
N ARG A 240 -2.09 36.57 -12.59
CA ARG A 240 -3.29 36.81 -11.78
C ARG A 240 -4.49 36.93 -12.69
N GLY A 241 -5.66 36.43 -12.31
CA GLY A 241 -6.88 36.62 -13.10
C GLY A 241 -7.77 35.39 -13.14
N TRP A 242 -8.87 35.50 -13.89
CA TRP A 242 -9.86 34.44 -14.01
C TRP A 242 -9.31 33.22 -14.75
N GLU A 243 -8.31 33.39 -15.61
CA GLU A 243 -7.68 32.32 -16.38
C GLU A 243 -7.07 31.20 -15.51
N TRP A 244 -6.79 31.51 -14.24
CA TRP A 244 -6.23 30.59 -13.25
C TRP A 244 -7.28 29.75 -12.51
N TRP A 245 -8.58 29.96 -12.75
CA TRP A 245 -9.65 29.26 -12.04
C TRP A 245 -9.52 27.72 -12.08
N PRO A 246 -9.08 27.05 -13.16
CA PRO A 246 -8.96 25.60 -13.16
C PRO A 246 -7.93 25.10 -12.16
N SER A 247 -6.77 25.77 -12.11
CA SER A 247 -5.67 25.45 -11.21
C SER A 247 -6.11 25.66 -9.76
N VAL A 248 -6.75 26.79 -9.46
CA VAL A 248 -7.28 27.10 -8.13
C VAL A 248 -8.34 26.08 -7.70
N LEU A 249 -9.31 25.78 -8.57
CA LEU A 249 -10.39 24.85 -8.26
C LEU A 249 -9.85 23.46 -7.93
N TRP A 250 -8.96 22.92 -8.76
CA TRP A 250 -8.41 21.59 -8.53
C TRP A 250 -7.53 21.51 -7.29
N GLN A 251 -6.67 22.50 -7.06
CA GLN A 251 -5.91 22.51 -5.82
C GLN A 251 -6.83 22.56 -4.59
N PHE A 252 -7.90 23.35 -4.64
CA PHE A 252 -8.86 23.42 -3.54
C PHE A 252 -9.62 22.11 -3.34
N VAL A 253 -10.12 21.48 -4.42
CA VAL A 253 -10.80 20.18 -4.34
C VAL A 253 -9.88 19.11 -3.73
N TRP A 254 -8.62 19.04 -4.16
CA TRP A 254 -7.67 18.07 -3.62
C TRP A 254 -7.35 18.32 -2.14
N ALA A 255 -7.01 19.56 -1.78
CA ALA A 255 -6.58 19.90 -0.42
C ALA A 255 -7.75 19.97 0.59
N TRP A 256 -8.92 20.44 0.19
CA TRP A 256 -10.02 20.76 1.10
C TRP A 256 -11.25 19.86 0.98
N MET A 257 -11.33 18.99 -0.03
CA MET A 257 -12.36 17.95 -0.11
C MET A 257 -11.75 16.55 -0.02
N VAL A 258 -10.78 16.24 -0.88
CA VAL A 258 -10.21 14.89 -0.96
C VAL A 258 -9.30 14.60 0.23
N ALA A 259 -8.40 15.52 0.61
CA ALA A 259 -7.49 15.29 1.72
C ALA A 259 -8.24 15.02 3.05
N PRO A 260 -9.29 15.77 3.44
CA PRO A 260 -10.10 15.43 4.61
C PRO A 260 -10.75 14.04 4.54
N VAL A 261 -11.23 13.61 3.36
CA VAL A 261 -11.78 12.25 3.18
C VAL A 261 -10.71 11.18 3.37
N ILE A 262 -9.50 11.41 2.85
CA ILE A 262 -8.34 10.51 3.03
C ILE A 262 -7.94 10.46 4.51
N LEU A 263 -7.85 11.62 5.17
CA LEU A 263 -7.57 11.72 6.61
C LEU A 263 -8.61 10.92 7.41
N TRP A 264 -9.90 11.08 7.11
CA TRP A 264 -10.97 10.33 7.76
C TRP A 264 -10.83 8.82 7.56
N LYS A 265 -10.62 8.37 6.31
CA LYS A 265 -10.45 6.94 6.00
C LYS A 265 -9.19 6.33 6.61
N SER A 266 -8.13 7.12 6.77
CA SER A 266 -6.84 6.66 7.33
C SER A 266 -6.82 6.56 8.86
N ARG A 267 -7.80 7.13 9.58
CA ARG A 267 -7.80 7.18 11.05
C ARG A 267 -7.75 5.80 11.72
N GLY A 268 -8.43 4.82 11.14
CA GLY A 268 -8.53 3.46 11.68
C GLY A 268 -7.39 2.52 11.27
N ILE A 269 -6.46 2.96 10.41
CA ILE A 269 -5.38 2.11 9.93
C ILE A 269 -4.16 2.34 10.83
N ARG A 270 -3.51 1.27 11.29
CA ARG A 270 -2.28 1.36 12.10
C ARG A 270 -1.19 0.53 11.44
N ASP A 271 -0.57 1.08 10.41
CA ASP A 271 0.48 0.37 9.68
C ASP A 271 1.85 0.48 10.38
N THR A 272 2.69 -0.54 10.19
CA THR A 272 4.08 -0.56 10.65
C THR A 272 5.04 0.10 9.67
N GLN A 273 4.55 0.46 8.47
CA GLN A 273 5.36 0.85 7.31
C GLN A 273 5.48 2.37 7.15
N GLY A 274 4.91 3.18 8.06
CA GLY A 274 4.92 4.65 8.01
C GLY A 274 4.08 5.27 6.89
N TRP A 275 3.28 4.49 6.16
CA TRP A 275 2.51 4.97 5.01
C TRP A 275 1.33 5.84 5.43
N ARG A 276 0.65 5.53 6.55
CA ARG A 276 -0.36 6.42 7.13
C ARG A 276 0.25 7.75 7.55
N VAL A 277 1.40 7.71 8.24
CA VAL A 277 2.06 8.92 8.75
C VAL A 277 2.43 9.83 7.59
N GLN A 278 3.05 9.27 6.54
CA GLN A 278 3.33 9.99 5.29
C GLN A 278 2.06 10.62 4.71
N THR A 279 0.98 9.84 4.55
CA THR A 279 -0.26 10.31 3.95
C THR A 279 -0.87 11.48 4.75
N ILE A 280 -0.94 11.34 6.08
CA ILE A 280 -1.47 12.40 6.97
C ILE A 280 -0.60 13.65 6.89
N ALA A 281 0.72 13.50 6.99
CA ALA A 281 1.65 14.60 7.00
C ALA A 281 1.61 15.40 5.68
N CYS A 282 1.56 14.71 4.54
CA CYS A 282 1.41 15.36 3.23
C CYS A 282 0.06 16.06 3.06
N CYS A 283 -1.04 15.48 3.56
CA CYS A 283 -2.36 16.12 3.53
C CYS A 283 -2.34 17.43 4.32
N LEU A 284 -1.79 17.43 5.54
CA LEU A 284 -1.69 18.62 6.38
C LEU A 284 -0.77 19.68 5.77
N ALA A 285 0.37 19.26 5.23
CA ALA A 285 1.32 20.16 4.57
C ALA A 285 0.72 20.89 3.35
N SER A 286 -0.31 20.31 2.72
CA SER A 286 -0.93 20.88 1.51
C SER A 286 -2.00 21.94 1.79
N LEU A 287 -2.56 22.00 3.00
CA LEU A 287 -3.74 22.83 3.30
C LEU A 287 -3.50 24.33 3.09
N HIS A 288 -2.30 24.81 3.44
CA HIS A 288 -1.95 26.22 3.37
C HIS A 288 -1.58 26.71 1.96
N ALA A 289 -1.24 25.80 1.04
CA ALA A 289 -0.61 26.14 -0.24
C ALA A 289 -1.43 27.14 -1.07
N THR A 290 -2.68 26.78 -1.41
CA THR A 290 -3.56 27.62 -2.24
C THR A 290 -4.03 28.88 -1.50
N PRO A 291 -4.47 28.83 -0.23
CA PRO A 291 -4.83 30.04 0.50
C PRO A 291 -3.68 31.05 0.57
N MET A 292 -2.47 30.61 0.93
CA MET A 292 -1.32 31.51 1.06
C MET A 292 -0.83 32.04 -0.29
N TRP A 293 -0.87 31.22 -1.34
CA TRP A 293 -0.60 31.68 -2.70
C TRP A 293 -1.56 32.79 -3.14
N LEU A 294 -2.87 32.64 -2.88
CA LEU A 294 -3.87 33.66 -3.19
C LEU A 294 -3.71 34.92 -2.32
N VAL A 295 -3.34 34.77 -1.05
CA VAL A 295 -3.03 35.93 -0.19
C VAL A 295 -1.83 36.71 -0.72
N ALA A 296 -0.73 36.02 -1.07
CA ALA A 296 0.43 36.64 -1.70
C ALA A 296 0.12 37.24 -3.08
N LEU A 297 -0.83 36.62 -3.80
CA LEU A 297 -1.65 37.12 -4.91
C LEU A 297 -2.19 38.52 -4.65
N TYR A 298 -3.22 38.58 -3.80
CA TYR A 298 -4.22 39.65 -3.81
C TYR A 298 -4.11 40.67 -2.68
N VAL A 299 -3.28 40.41 -1.66
CA VAL A 299 -3.11 41.28 -0.50
C VAL A 299 -1.88 42.18 -0.71
N PRO A 300 -2.04 43.51 -0.90
CA PRO A 300 -0.93 44.43 -1.14
C PRO A 300 0.13 44.43 -0.03
N GLU A 301 -0.28 44.16 1.21
CA GLU A 301 0.59 44.10 2.39
C GLU A 301 1.62 42.96 2.32
N MET A 302 1.43 41.99 1.42
CA MET A 302 2.43 40.94 1.15
C MET A 302 3.57 41.40 0.25
N ALA A 303 3.53 42.63 -0.32
CA ALA A 303 4.58 43.13 -1.20
C ALA A 303 6.01 43.09 -0.61
N PRO A 304 6.25 43.45 0.68
CA PRO A 304 7.56 43.34 1.29
C PRO A 304 8.06 41.88 1.37
N VAL A 305 7.14 40.92 1.59
CA VAL A 305 7.44 39.49 1.62
C VAL A 305 7.74 38.98 0.22
N ASN A 306 6.91 39.36 -0.77
CA ASN A 306 7.02 38.94 -2.17
C ASN A 306 8.33 39.35 -2.84
N ARG A 307 9.07 40.32 -2.28
CA ARG A 307 10.43 40.66 -2.72
C ARG A 307 11.41 39.50 -2.54
N TYR A 308 11.24 38.71 -1.48
CA TYR A 308 12.13 37.61 -1.12
C TYR A 308 11.50 36.24 -1.31
N PHE A 309 10.17 36.16 -1.18
CA PHE A 309 9.37 34.95 -1.22
C PHE A 309 8.19 35.15 -2.17
N ILE A 310 8.42 34.91 -3.46
CA ILE A 310 7.43 35.14 -4.52
C ILE A 310 6.16 34.31 -4.30
N PRO A 311 4.98 34.74 -4.77
CA PRO A 311 3.71 34.08 -4.44
C PRO A 311 3.67 32.55 -4.67
N PRO A 312 4.22 31.99 -5.78
CA PRO A 312 4.25 30.54 -5.98
C PRO A 312 5.09 29.78 -4.94
N GLN A 313 5.96 30.45 -4.17
CA GLN A 313 6.77 29.80 -3.12
C GLN A 313 5.93 29.20 -1.99
N TRP A 314 4.72 29.70 -1.75
CA TRP A 314 3.80 29.08 -0.78
C TRP A 314 3.37 27.67 -1.21
N ILE A 315 3.25 27.44 -2.52
CA ILE A 315 3.04 26.10 -3.07
C ILE A 315 4.32 25.29 -2.94
N CYS A 316 5.48 25.88 -3.24
CA CYS A 316 6.77 25.21 -3.07
C CYS A 316 7.05 24.77 -1.64
N LEU A 317 6.60 25.52 -0.63
CA LEU A 317 6.71 25.14 0.77
C LEU A 317 5.92 23.85 1.04
N SER A 318 4.71 23.73 0.49
CA SER A 318 3.95 22.47 0.59
C SER A 318 4.63 21.30 -0.13
N ILE A 319 5.20 21.54 -1.30
CA ILE A 319 5.94 20.52 -2.07
C ILE A 319 7.18 20.06 -1.32
N LEU A 320 7.93 20.99 -0.71
CA LEU A 320 9.08 20.67 0.12
C LEU A 320 8.73 19.67 1.22
N PHE A 321 7.63 19.91 1.95
CA PHE A 321 7.14 18.98 2.97
C PHE A 321 6.64 17.67 2.37
N ILE A 322 5.95 17.69 1.24
CA ILE A 322 5.53 16.46 0.54
C ILE A 322 6.75 15.62 0.18
N GLU A 323 7.80 16.21 -0.39
CA GLU A 323 9.04 15.54 -0.74
C GLU A 323 9.74 14.98 0.50
N ILE A 324 9.78 15.76 1.59
CA ILE A 324 10.33 15.30 2.87
C ILE A 324 9.64 14.01 3.32
N PHE A 325 8.31 14.02 3.41
CA PHE A 325 7.57 12.89 3.92
C PHE A 325 7.51 11.72 2.93
N ALA A 326 7.42 11.99 1.63
CA ALA A 326 7.32 10.96 0.59
C ALA A 326 8.64 10.21 0.39
N ILE A 327 9.78 10.84 0.65
CA ILE A 327 11.11 10.24 0.48
C ILE A 327 11.69 9.78 1.82
N PHE A 328 11.79 10.65 2.83
CA PHE A 328 12.56 10.32 4.03
C PHE A 328 11.84 9.38 5.00
N ILE A 329 10.50 9.37 5.05
CA ILE A 329 9.78 8.37 5.86
C ILE A 329 10.10 6.95 5.37
N PRO A 330 9.92 6.60 4.08
CA PRO A 330 10.34 5.28 3.61
C PRO A 330 11.84 5.02 3.77
N CYS A 331 12.73 6.03 3.61
CA CYS A 331 14.16 5.83 3.86
C CYS A 331 14.43 5.42 5.32
N TRP A 332 13.80 6.10 6.28
CA TRP A 332 13.89 5.77 7.69
C TRP A 332 13.37 4.35 7.95
N GLN A 333 12.26 3.96 7.33
CA GLN A 333 11.68 2.63 7.46
C GLN A 333 12.61 1.54 6.93
N VAL A 334 13.34 1.77 5.83
CA VAL A 334 14.37 0.84 5.35
C VAL A 334 15.47 0.64 6.39
N VAL A 335 15.99 1.73 6.98
CA VAL A 335 17.05 1.64 7.99
C VAL A 335 16.55 0.89 9.22
N GLY A 336 15.37 1.25 9.72
CA GLY A 336 14.75 0.57 10.87
C GLY A 336 14.48 -0.91 10.61
N HIS A 337 14.03 -1.26 9.40
CA HIS A 337 13.81 -2.65 9.01
C HIS A 337 15.12 -3.45 8.99
N LYS A 338 16.19 -2.89 8.42
CA LYS A 338 17.50 -3.56 8.41
C LYS A 338 18.06 -3.77 9.82
N SER A 339 17.96 -2.75 10.69
CA SER A 339 18.37 -2.86 12.10
C SER A 339 17.62 -4.00 12.79
N LEU A 340 16.29 -4.00 12.68
CA LEU A 340 15.46 -5.02 13.32
C LEU A 340 15.74 -6.43 12.79
N GLN A 341 15.93 -6.56 11.48
CA GLN A 341 16.26 -7.84 10.86
C GLN A 341 17.64 -8.34 11.32
N GLN A 342 18.63 -7.45 11.40
CA GLN A 342 19.96 -7.78 11.88
C GLN A 342 19.93 -8.24 13.35
N GLU A 343 19.26 -7.48 14.23
CA GLU A 343 19.06 -7.85 15.64
C GLU A 343 18.40 -9.23 15.78
N THR A 344 17.40 -9.52 14.93
CA THR A 344 16.71 -10.81 14.91
C THR A 344 17.66 -11.94 14.50
N LEU A 345 18.41 -11.75 13.41
CA LEU A 345 19.38 -12.75 12.94
C LEU A 345 20.49 -13.02 13.96
N GLU A 346 20.97 -11.98 14.65
CA GLU A 346 21.94 -12.12 15.73
C GLU A 346 21.36 -12.93 16.90
N SER A 347 20.11 -12.67 17.30
CA SER A 347 19.44 -13.44 18.36
C SER A 347 19.25 -14.92 17.99
N ILE A 348 18.94 -15.21 16.71
CA ILE A 348 18.81 -16.57 16.19
C ILE A 348 20.18 -17.26 16.23
N ALA A 349 21.24 -16.59 15.76
CA ALA A 349 22.58 -17.17 15.74
C ALA A 349 23.12 -17.47 17.15
N VAL A 350 22.88 -16.59 18.11
CA VAL A 350 23.24 -16.81 19.52
C VAL A 350 22.51 -18.02 20.09
N TRP A 351 21.21 -18.14 19.81
CA TRP A 351 20.42 -19.29 20.25
C TRP A 351 20.92 -20.60 19.62
N GLU A 352 21.20 -20.62 18.32
CA GLU A 352 21.73 -21.80 17.61
C GLU A 352 23.09 -22.23 18.17
N ALA A 353 23.99 -21.28 18.45
CA ALA A 353 25.29 -21.57 19.06
C ALA A 353 25.14 -22.17 20.46
N LYS A 354 24.23 -21.61 21.28
CA LYS A 354 23.95 -22.13 22.63
C LYS A 354 23.34 -23.53 22.59
N SER A 355 22.42 -23.79 21.66
CA SER A 355 21.83 -25.10 21.46
C SER A 355 22.88 -26.14 21.05
N LYS A 356 23.80 -25.77 20.15
CA LYS A 356 24.89 -26.65 19.73
C LYS A 356 25.86 -26.96 20.86
N ASN A 357 26.21 -25.95 21.67
CA ASN A 357 27.07 -26.15 22.85
C ASN A 357 26.43 -27.04 23.91
N ARG A 358 25.09 -26.98 24.06
CA ARG A 358 24.35 -27.87 24.97
C ARG A 358 24.32 -29.32 24.48
N ASN A 359 24.23 -29.56 23.17
CA ASN A 359 24.29 -30.91 22.61
C ASN A 359 25.71 -31.49 22.69
N ASN A 360 26.74 -30.70 22.42
CA ASN A 360 28.13 -31.18 22.50
C ASN A 360 28.56 -31.58 23.93
N ASN A 361 28.07 -30.89 24.97
CA ASN A 361 28.41 -31.24 26.35
C ASN A 361 27.74 -32.53 26.85
N ASN A 362 26.78 -33.10 26.11
CA ASN A 362 26.13 -34.36 26.48
C ASN A 362 26.85 -35.59 25.89
N ASP A 363 27.86 -35.40 25.04
CA ASP A 363 28.60 -36.48 24.36
C ASP A 363 29.94 -36.83 25.06
N ASP A 364 30.32 -36.13 26.14
CA ASP A 364 31.60 -36.31 26.87
C ASP A 364 31.46 -36.99 28.26
N GLU A 365 30.27 -37.46 28.67
CA GLU A 365 30.09 -38.26 29.89
C GLU A 365 29.97 -39.76 29.56
N ASP A 366 31.12 -40.41 29.34
CA ASP A 366 31.24 -41.87 29.38
C ASP A 366 31.34 -42.39 30.84
N ASP A 367 30.49 -43.37 31.13
CA ASP A 367 30.61 -44.45 32.13
C ASP A 367 30.40 -44.15 33.64
N ASP A 368 29.14 -44.23 34.09
CA ASP A 368 28.77 -45.23 35.11
C ASP A 368 27.27 -45.57 35.02
N GLY A 369 26.95 -46.86 35.19
CA GLY A 369 25.68 -47.45 34.83
C GLY A 369 24.49 -47.03 35.69
N GLY A 370 23.38 -46.66 35.04
CA GLY A 370 22.09 -46.56 35.72
C GLY A 370 20.98 -45.88 34.93
N GLY A 371 20.09 -46.68 34.34
CA GLY A 371 18.66 -46.36 34.17
C GLY A 371 18.30 -45.12 33.35
N GLY A 372 17.83 -45.37 32.11
CA GLY A 372 17.42 -44.33 31.19
C GLY A 372 16.39 -43.31 31.72
N HIS A 373 16.70 -42.05 31.47
CA HIS A 373 15.78 -41.07 30.89
C HIS A 373 16.65 -40.09 30.09
N GLY A 374 16.79 -40.35 28.78
CA GLY A 374 17.31 -39.34 27.88
C GLY A 374 16.41 -38.12 27.99
N SER A 375 16.94 -37.04 28.56
CA SER A 375 16.28 -35.75 28.59
C SER A 375 16.31 -35.16 27.19
N ASP A 376 15.46 -35.71 26.32
CA ASP A 376 15.00 -35.03 25.13
C ASP A 376 14.26 -33.78 25.62
N SER A 377 15.02 -32.71 25.80
CA SER A 377 14.52 -31.37 26.08
C SER A 377 13.80 -30.81 24.84
N SER A 378 12.74 -31.52 24.42
CA SER A 378 11.67 -31.03 23.58
C SER A 378 10.92 -29.97 24.38
N PHE A 379 11.37 -28.72 24.25
CA PHE A 379 10.89 -27.57 25.03
C PHE A 379 9.43 -27.17 24.76
N ILE A 380 8.64 -28.00 24.06
CA ILE A 380 7.20 -27.84 23.86
C ILE A 380 6.53 -29.22 23.89
N THR A 381 6.69 -29.97 24.98
CA THR A 381 5.83 -31.15 25.21
C THR A 381 4.58 -30.71 25.97
N GLY A 382 3.44 -30.84 25.28
CA GLY A 382 2.15 -30.35 25.74
C GLY A 382 1.70 -30.94 27.06
N SER A 383 1.38 -30.08 28.03
CA SER A 383 0.56 -30.46 29.17
C SER A 383 -0.29 -29.28 29.63
N THR A 384 -1.51 -29.21 29.09
CA THR A 384 -2.77 -29.02 29.83
C THR A 384 -3.90 -28.88 28.82
N LYS A 385 -4.79 -29.88 28.82
CA LYS A 385 -6.03 -29.92 28.06
C LYS A 385 -6.99 -28.86 28.64
N VAL A 386 -6.98 -27.66 28.09
CA VAL A 386 -7.99 -26.63 28.38
C VAL A 386 -8.56 -26.16 27.04
N GLY A 387 -9.84 -26.43 26.85
CA GLY A 387 -10.59 -26.05 25.66
C GLY A 387 -10.65 -24.53 25.47
N SER A 388 -10.72 -24.11 24.20
CA SER A 388 -10.99 -22.74 23.75
C SER A 388 -10.13 -21.66 24.42
N ARG A 389 -8.82 -21.63 24.10
CA ARG A 389 -7.87 -20.66 24.65
C ARG A 389 -7.96 -19.31 23.95
N THR A 390 -8.05 -18.22 24.72
CA THR A 390 -7.95 -16.84 24.24
C THR A 390 -6.52 -16.51 23.79
N SER A 391 -6.39 -15.60 22.83
CA SER A 391 -5.11 -15.16 22.24
C SER A 391 -4.09 -14.59 23.24
N SER A 392 -4.55 -14.10 24.39
CA SER A 392 -3.67 -13.55 25.43
C SER A 392 -2.81 -14.62 26.10
N VAL A 393 -3.38 -15.80 26.35
CA VAL A 393 -2.77 -16.84 27.19
C VAL A 393 -1.61 -17.54 26.47
N VAL A 394 -1.69 -17.76 25.16
CA VAL A 394 -0.59 -18.38 24.38
C VAL A 394 0.67 -17.51 24.41
N TRP A 395 0.49 -16.19 24.30
CA TRP A 395 1.59 -15.23 24.37
C TRP A 395 2.10 -15.01 25.79
N GLN A 396 1.20 -14.93 26.78
CA GLN A 396 1.58 -14.87 28.18
C GLN A 396 2.42 -16.09 28.56
N SER A 397 2.03 -17.30 28.10
CA SER A 397 2.81 -18.51 28.32
C SER A 397 4.20 -18.47 27.68
N LEU A 398 4.35 -17.91 26.47
CA LEU A 398 5.67 -17.70 25.85
C LEU A 398 6.53 -16.69 26.63
N VAL A 399 5.93 -15.60 27.10
CA VAL A 399 6.62 -14.56 27.89
C VAL A 399 6.95 -15.05 29.31
N GLU A 400 6.09 -15.87 29.91
CA GLU A 400 6.30 -16.48 31.22
C GLU A 400 7.38 -17.57 31.14
N LEU A 401 7.40 -18.35 30.05
CA LEU A 401 8.48 -19.28 29.75
C LEU A 401 9.82 -18.57 29.54
N GLU A 402 9.82 -17.41 28.87
CA GLU A 402 10.97 -16.51 28.71
C GLU A 402 11.49 -16.02 30.07
N LYS A 403 10.59 -15.53 30.94
CA LYS A 403 10.90 -15.08 32.31
C LYS A 403 11.50 -16.21 33.16
N ASN A 404 10.93 -17.41 33.07
CA ASN A 404 11.36 -18.56 33.87
C ASN A 404 12.69 -19.18 33.38
N THR A 405 13.01 -19.01 32.10
CA THR A 405 14.21 -19.62 31.46
C THR A 405 15.40 -18.65 31.39
N SER A 406 15.23 -17.38 31.79
CA SER A 406 16.23 -16.29 31.65
C SER A 406 16.82 -16.19 30.23
N GLN A 407 16.05 -16.60 29.21
CA GLN A 407 16.44 -16.59 27.79
C GLN A 407 15.55 -15.63 27.01
N ALA A 408 15.92 -14.35 27.00
CA ALA A 408 15.29 -13.32 26.19
C ALA A 408 15.30 -13.65 24.67
N ASP A 409 16.23 -14.49 24.24
CA ASP A 409 16.41 -14.92 22.84
C ASP A 409 15.43 -16.01 22.40
N SER A 410 14.75 -16.68 23.33
CA SER A 410 13.88 -17.84 23.03
C SER A 410 12.67 -17.50 22.16
N VAL A 411 12.19 -16.26 22.20
CA VAL A 411 10.98 -15.80 21.50
C VAL A 411 11.22 -15.50 20.02
N TYR A 412 12.45 -15.19 19.60
CA TYR A 412 12.79 -14.88 18.20
C TYR A 412 13.20 -16.13 17.39
N THR A 413 12.83 -17.33 17.85
CA THR A 413 13.21 -18.61 17.25
C THR A 413 12.15 -19.16 16.29
N MET A 414 12.57 -20.05 15.39
CA MET A 414 11.65 -20.75 14.49
C MET A 414 10.61 -21.58 15.26
N SER A 415 11.01 -22.23 16.35
CA SER A 415 10.11 -23.05 17.17
C SER A 415 9.00 -22.24 17.83
N ALA A 416 9.30 -21.02 18.31
CA ALA A 416 8.30 -20.12 18.86
C ALA A 416 7.26 -19.69 17.80
N LEU A 417 7.72 -19.40 16.57
CA LEU A 417 6.83 -19.10 15.44
C LEU A 417 5.94 -20.29 15.09
N GLU A 418 6.51 -21.48 14.94
CA GLU A 418 5.75 -22.70 14.62
C GLU A 418 4.71 -23.04 15.69
N TYR A 419 5.06 -22.87 16.97
CA TYR A 419 4.13 -23.06 18.07
C TYR A 419 2.91 -22.13 17.97
N VAL A 420 3.13 -20.85 17.64
CA VAL A 420 2.01 -19.91 17.46
C VAL A 420 1.20 -20.26 16.22
N LEU A 421 1.84 -20.64 15.13
CA LEU A 421 1.14 -21.06 13.90
C LEU A 421 0.26 -22.31 14.14
N GLU A 422 0.71 -23.25 14.95
CA GLU A 422 -0.03 -24.49 15.25
C GLU A 422 -1.15 -24.28 16.28
N LYS A 423 -0.89 -23.52 17.36
CA LYS A 423 -1.84 -23.39 18.47
C LYS A 423 -2.85 -22.27 18.28
N ASN A 424 -2.41 -21.10 17.81
CA ASN A 424 -3.30 -19.95 17.61
C ASN A 424 -2.70 -18.92 16.64
N PRO A 425 -2.85 -19.12 15.32
CA PRO A 425 -2.32 -18.21 14.30
C PRO A 425 -3.11 -16.89 14.20
N GLU A 426 -4.30 -16.79 14.79
CA GLU A 426 -5.23 -15.66 14.57
C GLU A 426 -4.65 -14.28 14.93
N PRO A 427 -3.96 -14.08 16.07
CA PRO A 427 -3.41 -12.78 16.43
C PRO A 427 -2.30 -12.35 15.47
N LEU A 428 -1.42 -13.29 15.10
CA LEU A 428 -0.34 -13.05 14.15
C LEU A 428 -0.91 -12.72 12.76
N ARG A 429 -1.95 -13.45 12.32
CA ARG A 429 -2.66 -13.18 11.07
C ARG A 429 -3.33 -11.81 11.07
N LYS A 430 -4.01 -11.43 12.16
CA LYS A 430 -4.65 -10.10 12.30
C LYS A 430 -3.62 -8.98 12.26
N PHE A 431 -2.50 -9.12 12.98
CA PHE A 431 -1.40 -8.16 12.93
C PHE A 431 -0.80 -8.06 11.52
N SER A 432 -0.48 -9.20 10.93
CA SER A 432 0.13 -9.30 9.60
C SER A 432 -0.78 -8.68 8.53
N ALA A 433 -2.08 -8.94 8.58
CA ALA A 433 -3.07 -8.36 7.66
C ALA A 433 -3.34 -6.87 7.89
N LEU A 434 -3.59 -6.44 9.14
CA LEU A 434 -4.08 -5.09 9.42
C LEU A 434 -2.98 -4.04 9.58
N ARG A 435 -1.75 -4.48 9.87
CA ARG A 435 -0.64 -3.60 10.22
C ARG A 435 0.57 -3.75 9.32
N ASP A 436 1.03 -4.99 9.12
CA ASP A 436 2.23 -5.26 8.34
C ASP A 436 1.96 -5.41 6.82
N PHE A 437 0.69 -5.56 6.44
CA PHE A 437 0.21 -5.83 5.07
C PHE A 437 0.86 -7.05 4.42
N SER A 438 1.03 -8.10 5.20
CA SER A 438 1.69 -9.36 4.83
C SER A 438 0.82 -10.60 5.13
N GLY A 439 -0.50 -10.39 5.27
CA GLY A 439 -1.45 -11.38 5.77
C GLY A 439 -1.55 -12.63 4.90
N GLU A 440 -1.22 -12.52 3.62
CA GLU A 440 -1.13 -13.63 2.68
C GLU A 440 -0.13 -14.70 3.13
N ASN A 441 0.97 -14.32 3.79
CA ASN A 441 1.98 -15.28 4.24
C ASN A 441 1.44 -16.16 5.37
N ILE A 442 0.78 -15.56 6.36
CA ILE A 442 0.19 -16.31 7.47
C ILE A 442 -1.00 -17.14 6.99
N ALA A 443 -1.83 -16.59 6.10
CA ALA A 443 -2.96 -17.31 5.51
C ALA A 443 -2.50 -18.52 4.67
N PHE A 444 -1.42 -18.39 3.88
CA PHE A 444 -0.80 -19.49 3.16
C PHE A 444 -0.30 -20.57 4.12
N LEU A 445 0.45 -20.21 5.17
CA LEU A 445 0.96 -21.16 6.16
C LEU A 445 -0.18 -21.91 6.88
N SER A 446 -1.25 -21.21 7.27
CA SER A 446 -2.44 -21.85 7.84
C SER A 446 -3.11 -22.81 6.85
N ALA A 447 -3.28 -22.41 5.59
CA ALA A 447 -3.92 -23.23 4.56
C ALA A 447 -3.09 -24.49 4.22
N VAL A 448 -1.77 -24.37 4.16
CA VAL A 448 -0.86 -25.53 3.97
C VAL A 448 -0.90 -26.45 5.18
N GLY A 449 -0.92 -25.91 6.40
CA GLY A 449 -1.05 -26.69 7.63
C GLY A 449 -2.36 -27.49 7.69
N GLU A 450 -3.48 -26.85 7.37
CA GLU A 450 -4.80 -27.51 7.28
C GLU A 450 -4.84 -28.58 6.19
N TRP A 451 -4.24 -28.30 5.03
CA TRP A 451 -4.13 -29.26 3.93
C TRP A 451 -3.30 -30.48 4.33
N LYS A 452 -2.13 -30.29 4.96
CA LYS A 452 -1.27 -31.37 5.46
C LYS A 452 -1.96 -32.18 6.56
N ALA A 453 -2.65 -31.53 7.49
CA ALA A 453 -3.42 -32.21 8.55
C ALA A 453 -4.58 -33.06 8.00
N SER A 454 -5.09 -32.73 6.81
CA SER A 454 -6.10 -33.56 6.13
C SER A 454 -5.54 -34.84 5.49
N ILE A 455 -4.21 -34.99 5.41
CA ILE A 455 -3.56 -36.18 4.87
C ILE A 455 -3.50 -37.25 5.98
N PRO A 456 -4.08 -38.45 5.78
CA PRO A 456 -4.05 -39.52 6.77
C PRO A 456 -2.60 -39.95 7.07
N GLN A 457 -2.20 -39.83 8.34
CA GLN A 457 -0.92 -40.30 8.87
C GLN A 457 -1.19 -41.57 9.69
N GLY A 458 -0.86 -42.76 9.17
CA GLY A 458 -1.00 -44.00 9.94
C GLY A 458 -0.84 -45.30 9.14
N PRO A 459 -0.59 -46.44 9.82
CA PRO A 459 -0.32 -47.74 9.18
C PRO A 459 -1.50 -48.33 8.37
N GLY A 460 -2.65 -47.65 8.33
CA GLY A 460 -3.80 -47.94 7.46
C GLY A 460 -3.77 -47.22 6.08
N ALA A 461 -2.75 -46.40 5.79
CA ALA A 461 -2.63 -45.64 4.54
C ALA A 461 -2.68 -46.53 3.27
N GLY A 462 -2.29 -47.80 3.39
CA GLY A 462 -2.36 -48.78 2.30
C GLY A 462 -3.77 -49.19 1.86
N ARG A 463 -4.81 -48.97 2.68
CA ARG A 463 -6.21 -49.34 2.35
C ARG A 463 -7.03 -48.22 1.70
N GLN A 464 -6.52 -46.99 1.60
CA GLN A 464 -7.25 -45.80 1.13
C GLN A 464 -6.59 -45.13 -0.09
N ARG A 465 -6.12 -45.91 -1.07
CA ARG A 465 -5.80 -45.41 -2.41
C ARG A 465 -7.07 -45.22 -3.25
N SER A 466 -8.07 -44.49 -2.76
CA SER A 466 -9.19 -44.11 -3.63
C SER A 466 -8.74 -42.95 -4.54
N PRO A 467 -8.97 -43.03 -5.86
CA PRO A 467 -8.65 -41.95 -6.79
C PRO A 467 -9.42 -40.65 -6.45
N GLU A 468 -10.56 -40.78 -5.78
CA GLU A 468 -11.38 -39.66 -5.30
C GLU A 468 -10.68 -38.87 -4.19
N LEU A 469 -10.04 -39.54 -3.22
CA LEU A 469 -9.28 -38.86 -2.16
C LEU A 469 -8.04 -38.16 -2.71
N ALA A 470 -7.36 -38.76 -3.68
CA ALA A 470 -6.22 -38.11 -4.35
C ALA A 470 -6.67 -36.85 -5.10
N ARG A 471 -7.83 -36.90 -5.76
CA ARG A 471 -8.42 -35.75 -6.46
C ARG A 471 -8.90 -34.67 -5.51
N ASP A 472 -9.52 -35.00 -4.38
CA ASP A 472 -9.89 -34.01 -3.36
C ASP A 472 -8.64 -33.28 -2.82
N ARG A 473 -7.57 -34.02 -2.51
CA ARG A 473 -6.30 -33.45 -2.07
C ARG A 473 -5.68 -32.53 -3.12
N PHE A 474 -5.70 -32.94 -4.38
CA PHE A 474 -5.22 -32.11 -5.49
C PHE A 474 -6.05 -30.83 -5.63
N ASN A 475 -7.38 -30.92 -5.55
CA ASN A 475 -8.26 -29.76 -5.65
C ASN A 475 -8.05 -28.76 -4.51
N ARG A 476 -7.84 -29.24 -3.27
CA ARG A 476 -7.48 -28.37 -2.14
C ARG A 476 -6.12 -27.70 -2.34
N ALA A 477 -5.12 -28.44 -2.80
CA ALA A 477 -3.81 -27.89 -3.13
C ALA A 477 -3.86 -26.87 -4.29
N LEU A 478 -4.68 -27.15 -5.31
CA LEU A 478 -4.91 -26.26 -6.44
C LEU A 478 -5.53 -24.94 -5.99
N ARG A 479 -6.48 -24.97 -5.04
CA ARG A 479 -7.05 -23.75 -4.43
C ARG A 479 -5.98 -22.92 -3.73
N ILE A 480 -5.09 -23.55 -2.96
CA ILE A 480 -3.96 -22.87 -2.30
C ILE A 480 -3.05 -22.22 -3.36
N TYR A 481 -2.73 -22.94 -4.43
CA TYR A 481 -1.94 -22.41 -5.53
C TYR A 481 -2.62 -21.20 -6.19
N THR A 482 -3.89 -21.30 -6.55
CA THR A 482 -4.62 -20.19 -7.20
C THR A 482 -4.78 -18.97 -6.29
N GLU A 483 -4.91 -19.17 -4.97
CA GLU A 483 -5.14 -18.08 -4.03
C GLU A 483 -3.86 -17.35 -3.62
N PHE A 484 -2.74 -18.06 -3.45
CA PHE A 484 -1.52 -17.52 -2.84
C PHE A 484 -0.28 -17.51 -3.74
N VAL A 485 -0.20 -18.40 -4.74
CA VAL A 485 1.04 -18.64 -5.50
C VAL A 485 0.93 -18.19 -6.95
N SER A 486 -0.23 -18.36 -7.57
CA SER A 486 -0.40 -18.16 -9.00
C SER A 486 -0.14 -16.71 -9.40
N PRO A 487 0.72 -16.46 -10.41
CA PRO A 487 0.94 -15.11 -10.92
C PRO A 487 -0.23 -14.53 -11.71
N TYR A 488 -1.23 -15.35 -12.03
CA TYR A 488 -2.41 -14.97 -12.81
C TYR A 488 -3.66 -14.80 -11.96
N HIS A 489 -3.73 -15.45 -10.80
CA HIS A 489 -4.97 -15.57 -10.03
C HIS A 489 -4.85 -15.03 -8.59
N ALA A 490 -3.65 -15.00 -8.00
CA ALA A 490 -3.48 -14.54 -6.63
C ALA A 490 -3.46 -13.00 -6.54
N GLU A 491 -4.36 -12.44 -5.73
CA GLU A 491 -4.46 -10.98 -5.47
C GLU A 491 -3.21 -10.45 -4.74
N PHE A 492 -2.67 -11.27 -3.82
CA PHE A 492 -1.40 -11.05 -3.14
C PHE A 492 -0.56 -12.32 -3.23
N GLN A 493 0.46 -12.30 -4.07
CA GLN A 493 1.36 -13.43 -4.26
C GLN A 493 2.37 -13.53 -3.11
N ILE A 494 2.58 -14.74 -2.60
CA ILE A 494 3.64 -14.99 -1.62
C ILE A 494 5.02 -14.84 -2.27
N ASN A 495 5.97 -14.31 -1.51
CA ASN A 495 7.31 -14.04 -2.01
C ASN A 495 8.21 -15.29 -1.89
N ILE A 496 8.16 -16.15 -2.90
CA ILE A 496 8.98 -17.38 -3.01
C ILE A 496 10.04 -17.29 -4.12
N ALA A 497 11.05 -18.15 -4.06
CA ALA A 497 12.08 -18.21 -5.08
C ALA A 497 11.51 -18.61 -6.45
N SER A 498 12.09 -18.10 -7.54
CA SER A 498 11.60 -18.38 -8.90
C SER A 498 11.64 -19.86 -9.26
N GLN A 499 12.56 -20.64 -8.65
CA GLN A 499 12.64 -22.08 -8.84
C GLN A 499 11.41 -22.78 -8.25
N ASP A 500 11.02 -22.43 -7.03
CA ASP A 500 9.84 -22.99 -6.35
C ASP A 500 8.56 -22.60 -7.09
N LEU A 501 8.47 -21.35 -7.53
CA LEU A 501 7.34 -20.87 -8.33
C LEU A 501 7.20 -21.64 -9.64
N LYS A 502 8.31 -21.88 -10.37
CA LYS A 502 8.29 -22.68 -11.60
C LYS A 502 7.90 -24.13 -11.34
N ARG A 503 8.37 -24.71 -10.22
CA ARG A 503 7.99 -26.07 -9.80
C ARG A 503 6.49 -26.17 -9.55
N LEU A 504 5.92 -25.24 -8.78
CA LEU A 504 4.49 -25.19 -8.49
C LEU A 504 3.65 -24.89 -9.74
N GLN A 505 4.13 -24.02 -10.65
CA GLN A 505 3.51 -23.80 -11.96
C GLN A 505 3.46 -25.10 -12.79
N GLY A 506 4.56 -25.86 -12.83
CA GLY A 506 4.60 -27.13 -13.54
C GLY A 506 3.56 -28.15 -13.05
N VAL A 507 3.13 -28.05 -11.79
CA VAL A 507 2.13 -28.93 -11.18
C VAL A 507 0.70 -28.39 -11.35
N PHE A 508 0.47 -27.09 -11.17
CA PHE A 508 -0.88 -26.55 -11.00
C PHE A 508 -1.35 -25.62 -12.13
N ASP A 509 -0.46 -25.04 -12.95
CA ASP A 509 -0.82 -23.97 -13.91
C ASP A 509 -1.85 -24.45 -14.95
N HIS A 510 -1.68 -25.67 -15.47
CA HIS A 510 -2.63 -26.26 -16.41
C HIS A 510 -4.04 -26.42 -15.80
N ALA A 511 -4.11 -26.97 -14.59
CA ALA A 511 -5.39 -27.18 -13.90
C ALA A 511 -6.05 -25.86 -13.50
N ALA A 512 -5.26 -24.86 -13.08
CA ALA A 512 -5.72 -23.52 -12.74
C ALA A 512 -6.36 -22.82 -13.95
N ARG A 513 -5.70 -22.86 -15.12
CA ARG A 513 -6.22 -22.27 -16.37
C ARG A 513 -7.55 -22.87 -16.81
N ILE A 514 -7.73 -24.18 -16.60
CA ILE A 514 -8.98 -24.88 -16.92
C ILE A 514 -10.10 -24.42 -15.99
N MET A 515 -9.82 -24.28 -14.68
CA MET A 515 -10.82 -23.87 -13.70
C MET A 515 -11.24 -22.41 -13.85
N ASP A 516 -10.31 -21.51 -14.16
CA ASP A 516 -10.55 -20.07 -14.21
C ASP A 516 -10.81 -19.53 -15.64
N GLY A 517 -11.18 -20.40 -16.58
CA GLY A 517 -11.73 -19.99 -17.88
C GLY A 517 -10.75 -19.35 -18.86
N GLY A 518 -9.44 -19.67 -18.74
CA GLY A 518 -8.44 -19.22 -19.71
C GLY A 518 -8.06 -17.73 -19.60
N ARG A 519 -8.21 -17.10 -18.42
CA ARG A 519 -7.70 -15.76 -18.15
C ARG A 519 -6.17 -15.74 -18.37
N THR A 520 -5.75 -15.27 -19.55
CA THR A 520 -4.35 -15.23 -20.00
C THR A 520 -3.64 -13.93 -19.65
N GLU A 521 -4.39 -12.92 -19.20
CA GLU A 521 -3.81 -11.69 -18.67
C GLU A 521 -3.19 -11.99 -17.31
N ARG A 522 -1.86 -11.88 -17.22
CA ARG A 522 -1.13 -11.89 -15.95
C ARG A 522 -1.79 -10.88 -15.02
N PHE A 523 -2.19 -11.29 -13.82
CA PHE A 523 -2.67 -10.36 -12.81
C PHE A 523 -1.55 -9.34 -12.67
N THR A 524 -1.80 -8.12 -13.17
CA THR A 524 -0.78 -7.09 -13.23
C THR A 524 -0.49 -6.78 -11.78
N ASP A 525 0.68 -7.23 -11.31
CA ASP A 525 1.04 -7.15 -9.91
C ASP A 525 0.70 -5.74 -9.41
N PRO A 526 -0.27 -5.58 -8.48
CA PRO A 526 -0.70 -4.25 -8.03
C PRO A 526 0.45 -3.46 -7.41
N VAL A 527 1.59 -4.11 -7.19
CA VAL A 527 2.88 -3.65 -6.68
C VAL A 527 3.76 -3.02 -7.78
N VAL A 528 3.79 -3.55 -9.02
CA VAL A 528 4.62 -3.05 -10.15
C VAL A 528 3.96 -3.25 -11.53
N PRO A 529 3.02 -2.39 -11.94
CA PRO A 529 2.38 -2.47 -13.25
C PRO A 529 3.27 -2.13 -14.46
N PHE A 530 4.53 -1.73 -14.25
CA PHE A 530 5.42 -1.23 -15.31
C PHE A 530 6.79 -1.91 -15.38
N GLU A 531 7.09 -2.90 -14.52
CA GLU A 531 8.39 -3.60 -14.59
C GLU A 531 8.57 -4.36 -15.91
N ASP A 532 7.50 -4.97 -16.44
CA ASP A 532 7.59 -5.74 -17.68
C ASP A 532 7.80 -4.83 -18.92
N ALA A 533 7.24 -3.61 -18.94
CA ALA A 533 7.34 -2.69 -20.07
C ALA A 533 8.65 -1.88 -20.11
N MET A 534 9.23 -1.57 -18.95
CA MET A 534 10.44 -0.75 -18.84
C MET A 534 11.72 -1.56 -19.09
N TRP A 535 11.71 -2.88 -18.85
CA TRP A 535 12.91 -3.70 -18.85
C TRP A 535 12.91 -4.84 -19.89
N ASN A 536 11.79 -5.08 -20.59
CA ASN A 536 11.73 -6.05 -21.69
C ASN A 536 10.83 -5.56 -22.86
N PRO A 537 11.39 -4.81 -23.83
CA PRO A 537 10.64 -4.22 -24.96
C PRO A 537 9.88 -5.26 -25.81
N ALA A 538 10.35 -6.51 -25.83
CA ALA A 538 9.72 -7.61 -26.58
C ALA A 538 8.37 -8.04 -25.99
N ALA A 539 8.18 -7.91 -24.67
CA ALA A 539 6.91 -8.25 -24.01
C ALA A 539 5.83 -7.17 -24.26
N ALA A 540 6.23 -5.90 -24.34
CA ALA A 540 5.33 -4.78 -24.64
C ALA A 540 4.77 -4.84 -26.08
N ALA A 541 5.58 -5.30 -27.05
CA ALA A 541 5.14 -5.50 -28.43
C ALA A 541 4.15 -6.67 -28.59
N ALA A 542 4.31 -7.74 -27.78
CA ALA A 542 3.39 -8.88 -27.78
C ALA A 542 2.00 -8.51 -27.20
N ALA A 543 1.95 -7.65 -26.18
CA ALA A 543 0.70 -7.18 -25.58
C ALA A 543 -0.14 -6.27 -26.49
N ALA A 544 0.50 -5.56 -27.44
CA ALA A 544 -0.18 -4.70 -28.40
C ALA A 544 -0.83 -5.46 -29.57
N GLY A 545 -0.54 -6.77 -29.73
CA GLY A 545 -0.90 -7.55 -30.93
C GLY A 545 -2.10 -8.49 -30.78
N GLN A 546 -2.75 -8.59 -29.61
CA GLN A 546 -3.72 -9.66 -29.36
C GLN A 546 -5.09 -9.12 -28.92
N GLU A 547 -5.82 -8.53 -29.88
CA GLU A 547 -7.26 -8.36 -29.76
C GLU A 547 -7.96 -9.70 -30.03
N GLY A 548 -8.45 -10.39 -29.00
CA GLY A 548 -9.12 -11.68 -29.17
C GLY A 548 -9.90 -12.18 -27.95
N SER A 549 -11.20 -11.86 -27.94
CA SER A 549 -12.31 -12.61 -27.33
C SER A 549 -12.06 -13.41 -26.04
N GLY A 550 -12.20 -12.75 -24.88
CA GLY A 550 -12.38 -13.40 -23.57
C GLY A 550 -13.71 -12.96 -22.96
N GLN A 551 -14.63 -13.91 -22.82
CA GLN A 551 -15.94 -13.72 -22.20
C GLN A 551 -15.81 -13.87 -20.69
N GLU A 552 -15.82 -12.76 -19.95
CA GLU A 552 -15.84 -12.80 -18.49
C GLU A 552 -17.10 -12.12 -17.94
N ASP A 553 -17.85 -12.92 -17.19
CA ASP A 553 -19.11 -12.56 -16.54
C ASP A 553 -18.84 -11.69 -15.31
N SER A 554 -19.72 -10.72 -15.08
CA SER A 554 -19.56 -9.72 -14.04
C SER A 554 -20.40 -10.08 -12.81
N GLY A 555 -19.76 -10.07 -11.64
CA GLY A 555 -20.38 -9.49 -10.45
C GLY A 555 -20.43 -10.34 -9.19
N SER A 556 -20.43 -9.60 -8.09
CA SER A 556 -21.03 -9.92 -6.80
C SER A 556 -20.41 -11.06 -5.99
N ALA A 557 -20.14 -10.74 -4.72
CA ALA A 557 -20.07 -11.64 -3.57
C ALA A 557 -19.76 -13.09 -3.93
N TYR A 558 -18.48 -13.50 -3.82
CA TYR A 558 -18.03 -14.89 -3.92
C TYR A 558 -19.12 -15.84 -3.42
N PRO A 559 -19.93 -16.44 -4.32
CA PRO A 559 -20.71 -17.60 -3.94
C PRO A 559 -19.63 -18.63 -3.67
N SER A 560 -19.62 -19.19 -2.47
CA SER A 560 -18.70 -20.23 -2.01
C SER A 560 -18.12 -21.00 -3.19
N ALA A 561 -16.80 -20.90 -3.39
CA ALA A 561 -16.02 -21.59 -4.44
C ALA A 561 -16.04 -23.13 -4.27
N ASP A 562 -17.14 -23.65 -3.74
CA ASP A 562 -17.36 -24.99 -3.27
C ASP A 562 -17.92 -25.91 -4.36
N ARG A 563 -18.09 -25.41 -5.60
CA ARG A 563 -18.77 -26.18 -6.67
C ARG A 563 -18.00 -26.37 -7.98
N VAL A 564 -16.82 -25.77 -8.16
CA VAL A 564 -15.96 -26.06 -9.32
C VAL A 564 -14.74 -26.83 -8.84
N GLN A 565 -14.68 -28.11 -9.20
CA GLN A 565 -13.56 -29.00 -8.94
C GLN A 565 -12.93 -29.38 -10.27
N TYR A 566 -11.61 -29.47 -10.30
CA TYR A 566 -10.85 -30.02 -11.40
C TYR A 566 -11.02 -31.54 -11.45
N TRP A 567 -11.51 -32.03 -12.59
CA TRP A 567 -11.76 -33.45 -12.86
C TRP A 567 -10.74 -34.08 -13.83
N GLY A 568 -9.75 -33.32 -14.29
CA GLY A 568 -8.73 -33.82 -15.22
C GLY A 568 -7.70 -34.75 -14.57
N GLU A 569 -6.61 -34.99 -15.31
CA GLU A 569 -5.47 -35.80 -14.88
C GLU A 569 -4.65 -35.05 -13.82
N ILE A 570 -4.25 -35.78 -12.77
CA ILE A 570 -3.38 -35.28 -11.70
C ILE A 570 -1.94 -35.49 -12.16
N PRO A 571 -1.11 -34.43 -12.22
CA PRO A 571 0.28 -34.55 -12.63
C PRO A 571 1.09 -35.47 -11.71
N GLU A 572 1.99 -36.28 -12.28
CA GLU A 572 2.84 -37.22 -11.53
C GLU A 572 3.75 -36.53 -10.49
N ALA A 573 4.10 -35.26 -10.75
CA ALA A 573 4.90 -34.44 -9.84
C ALA A 573 4.15 -34.02 -8.55
N PHE A 574 2.82 -34.21 -8.47
CA PHE A 574 2.03 -33.89 -7.29
C PHE A 574 2.25 -34.93 -6.17
N ASN A 575 2.67 -34.46 -5.00
CA ASN A 575 2.89 -35.30 -3.82
C ASN A 575 2.55 -34.54 -2.51
N ALA A 576 2.61 -35.24 -1.37
CA ALA A 576 2.29 -34.66 -0.06
C ALA A 576 3.27 -33.55 0.39
N ALA A 577 4.46 -33.52 -0.19
CA ALA A 577 5.52 -32.54 0.08
C ALA A 577 5.54 -31.39 -0.95
N VAL A 578 4.50 -31.24 -1.78
CA VAL A 578 4.52 -30.29 -2.90
C VAL A 578 4.78 -28.84 -2.45
N PHE A 579 4.33 -28.46 -1.24
CA PHE A 579 4.50 -27.12 -0.69
C PHE A 579 5.67 -26.97 0.29
N ASP A 580 6.46 -28.01 0.57
CA ASP A 580 7.43 -28.00 1.68
C ASP A 580 8.49 -26.90 1.55
N ASP A 581 9.09 -26.75 0.36
CA ASP A 581 10.10 -25.70 0.12
C ASP A 581 9.49 -24.29 0.24
N ALA A 582 8.28 -24.11 -0.29
CA ALA A 582 7.57 -22.84 -0.23
C ALA A 582 7.15 -22.51 1.22
N GLU A 583 6.68 -23.50 1.98
CA GLU A 583 6.35 -23.36 3.40
C GLU A 583 7.57 -22.97 4.22
N ALA A 584 8.71 -23.65 4.03
CA ALA A 584 9.96 -23.34 4.71
C ALA A 584 10.46 -21.92 4.38
N SER A 585 10.39 -21.54 3.10
CA SER A 585 10.76 -20.20 2.64
C SER A 585 9.90 -19.11 3.27
N ILE A 586 8.58 -19.30 3.31
CA ILE A 586 7.64 -18.32 3.89
C ILE A 586 7.73 -18.28 5.41
N LYS A 587 7.95 -19.41 6.10
CA LYS A 587 8.23 -19.42 7.55
C LYS A 587 9.46 -18.57 7.88
N TYR A 588 10.54 -18.74 7.13
CA TYR A 588 11.75 -17.94 7.30
C TYR A 588 11.53 -16.44 7.00
N LEU A 589 10.77 -16.13 5.94
CA LEU A 589 10.38 -14.76 5.62
C LEU A 589 9.60 -14.11 6.76
N VAL A 590 8.60 -14.81 7.30
CA VAL A 590 7.79 -14.34 8.44
C VAL A 590 8.67 -14.16 9.68
N LEU A 591 9.54 -15.13 9.99
CA LEU A 591 10.45 -15.09 11.15
C LEU A 591 11.37 -13.86 11.12
N THR A 592 11.87 -13.49 9.95
CA THR A 592 12.85 -12.40 9.78
C THR A 592 12.22 -11.03 9.54
N ASN A 593 10.93 -10.94 9.20
CA ASN A 593 10.26 -9.68 8.84
C ASN A 593 9.06 -9.36 9.74
N THR A 594 8.05 -10.21 9.76
CA THR A 594 6.76 -9.94 10.42
C THR A 594 6.79 -10.28 11.90
N TRP A 595 7.41 -11.41 12.25
CA TRP A 595 7.51 -11.92 13.61
C TRP A 595 8.20 -10.94 14.57
N PRO A 596 9.34 -10.29 14.23
CA PRO A 596 10.00 -9.40 15.18
C PRO A 596 9.16 -8.16 15.49
N LYS A 597 8.45 -7.64 14.48
CA LYS A 597 7.52 -6.52 14.65
C LYS A 597 6.33 -6.92 15.52
N PHE A 598 5.80 -8.11 15.31
CA PHE A 598 4.70 -8.67 16.10
C PHE A 598 5.11 -8.80 17.58
N VAL A 599 6.26 -9.43 17.85
CA VAL A 599 6.78 -9.64 19.21
C VAL A 599 7.03 -8.30 19.91
N LYS A 600 7.64 -7.34 19.22
CA LYS A 600 7.89 -5.98 19.75
C LYS A 600 6.58 -5.26 20.12
N GLU A 601 5.56 -5.33 19.27
CA GLU A 601 4.25 -4.73 19.59
C GLU A 601 3.61 -5.40 20.81
N ARG A 602 3.62 -6.74 20.89
CA ARG A 602 3.04 -7.45 22.03
C ARG A 602 3.76 -7.15 23.35
N ARG A 603 5.10 -7.07 23.34
CA ARG A 603 5.88 -6.63 24.51
C ARG A 603 5.49 -5.21 24.95
N SER A 604 5.35 -4.29 23.99
CA SER A 604 4.94 -2.91 24.29
C SER A 604 3.51 -2.81 24.84
N SER A 605 2.59 -3.66 24.36
CA SER A 605 1.21 -3.74 24.86
C SER A 605 1.19 -4.22 26.30
N LEU A 606 1.89 -5.32 26.61
CA LEU A 606 1.90 -5.92 27.94
C LEU A 606 2.55 -5.00 28.99
N GLY A 607 3.63 -4.29 28.64
CA GLY A 607 4.25 -3.32 29.55
C GLY A 607 3.36 -2.11 29.84
N SER A 608 2.45 -1.76 28.93
CA SER A 608 1.46 -0.71 29.14
C SER A 608 0.28 -1.16 30.01
N GLU A 609 -0.04 -2.46 30.03
CA GLU A 609 -1.11 -3.04 30.85
C GLU A 609 -0.66 -3.16 32.31
N ASP A 610 0.58 -3.59 32.56
CA ASP A 610 1.20 -3.73 33.90
C ASP A 610 1.41 -2.37 34.60
N SER A 611 1.51 -1.29 33.82
CA SER A 611 1.59 0.09 34.33
C SER A 611 0.23 0.66 34.77
N GLY A 612 -0.88 -0.01 34.43
CA GLY A 612 -2.24 0.39 34.81
C GLY A 612 -2.74 -0.23 36.13
N GLU A 613 -2.16 -1.34 36.57
CA GLU A 613 -2.59 -2.06 37.79
C GLU A 613 -1.91 -1.58 39.08
N THR A 614 -0.90 -0.71 39.02
CA THR A 614 -0.24 -0.15 40.21
C THR A 614 -0.94 1.10 40.80
N ALA A 615 -2.10 1.52 40.26
CA ALA A 615 -2.86 2.67 40.76
C ALA A 615 -4.08 2.34 41.64
N GLU A 616 -4.44 1.06 41.82
CA GLU A 616 -5.59 0.64 42.64
C GLU A 616 -5.19 -0.29 43.80
N THR A 617 -4.11 0.02 44.52
CA THR A 617 -3.84 -0.64 45.80
C THR A 617 -3.07 0.26 46.76
N ASP A 618 -3.58 1.48 47.00
CA ASP A 618 -3.13 2.33 48.13
C ASP A 618 -4.29 3.09 48.82
N HIS A 619 -5.49 2.50 48.77
CA HIS A 619 -6.62 2.93 49.61
C HIS A 619 -7.10 1.79 50.48
N SER A 620 -6.35 1.45 51.52
CA SER A 620 -6.84 0.90 52.79
C SER A 620 -5.69 0.57 53.75
N ALA A 621 -4.98 1.56 54.26
CA ALA A 621 -4.26 1.45 55.56
C ALA A 621 -3.60 2.79 55.95
N SER A 622 -4.37 3.69 56.56
CA SER A 622 -3.89 4.61 57.61
C SER A 622 -4.99 5.59 58.01
N THR A 623 -5.98 5.08 58.74
CA THR A 623 -6.77 5.91 59.64
C THR A 623 -6.07 5.95 60.99
N SER A 624 -5.36 7.04 61.26
CA SER A 624 -5.02 7.45 62.63
C SER A 624 -4.59 8.92 62.66
N THR A 625 -5.51 9.77 63.13
CA THR A 625 -5.29 10.93 64.03
C THR A 625 -4.17 11.92 63.71
N SER A 626 -4.52 13.16 63.36
CA SER A 626 -4.72 14.23 64.36
C SER A 626 -4.81 15.62 63.72
N THR A 627 -5.82 16.34 64.18
CA THR A 627 -6.00 17.80 64.17
C THR A 627 -4.74 18.64 64.27
N SER A 628 -4.59 19.66 63.41
CA SER A 628 -4.35 21.04 63.86
C SER A 628 -4.63 22.04 62.73
N ALA A 629 -5.21 23.16 63.15
CA ALA A 629 -5.56 24.31 62.35
C ALA A 629 -4.34 25.05 61.80
N LEU A 630 -4.50 25.76 60.68
CA LEU A 630 -4.30 27.22 60.60
C LEU A 630 -4.50 27.73 59.17
N SER A 631 -5.49 28.62 59.03
CA SER A 631 -5.55 29.62 57.97
C SER A 631 -4.38 30.62 58.10
N ARG A 632 -3.86 31.14 56.99
CA ARG A 632 -3.82 32.57 56.66
C ARG A 632 -2.88 32.86 55.48
N VAL A 633 -3.42 33.63 54.52
CA VAL A 633 -2.86 34.87 53.90
C VAL A 633 -1.54 34.67 53.12
N ALA A 634 -1.43 35.03 51.84
CA ALA A 634 -1.97 36.16 51.09
C ALA A 634 -2.32 35.76 49.64
#